data_AF-A0A535NQY1-F1
#
_entry.id   AF-A0A535NQY1-F1
#
_cell.length_a   1.000
_cell.length_b   1.000
_cell.length_c   1.000
_cell.angle_alpha   90.00
_cell.angle_beta   90.00
_cell.angle_gamma   90.00
#
_symmetry.space_group_name_H-M   'P 1'
#
loop_
_entity.id
_entity.type
_entity.pdbx_description
1 polymer ?
#
loop_
_entity_poly.entity_id
_entity_poly.type
_entity_poly.pdbx_seq_one_letter_code
_entity_poly.pdbx_strand_id
1 'polypeptide(L)'
;MIDEAWALKPALEQARAIAAKQLKPGDLVALYYDRIARIDPELNSYVLLTRELAESQATAAEKRIARGESTGLLNGVPISIKETAALAGYRNSLASLVFEKSMAQVDSFAIGRLKEEGAVILGKTNAPEFGTRPVTEGPMFPPARNPIDRTRTAGGSSGGAAAAVAAGLCSLAHGGDGGGSIRIPASCCGVVGLKPSRGRISSGPLLGEDWAGLATSGVIARTVADVALGLDAMSGHLPGDPYWAETEQPFLPAAQRQPAALRIGWTIDAAAEVDPDVATAVESIARALARLGHAVTRVTPDLGQFRPLIQTLAVTAVGALPIERTDLLDPLNRLMLEAASSSTAVSYLQTLTQLHQQARRLIATWDQIDVLLTPTLTYPAPKIGTLGQNVETASAEFLDWLSFTHPFNCTGQPAISLPLATSTSGLPIGIQLVGRPRDEYSILSLGAQLEAKFVSMATDWLLVDGSSVMFRAFFGIPVTAFKAPDGQPVNAVRGFLDMLARLVTDRKPRAIVVATDEDWRPKFRVDVIPSYKTARLERGNMPPELEPQEPIIRDVLAAIGVEVVGSDGFEAEDVIASLLPKIQGKVEIVTGDRDLFALVRDPDVCVLYTQQGIGRLLVVDETEVERRYAIPGRSYGDFAVLRGDPSDGLPGVPGVGEKTAAQLVRRYKDLDGIIASGRLGEAGNAYVQQARRVGVPVGFAPVETPKGTRPSKARDPQRLEALSETYGIASPVERLVRALAGPAPTPARIR
;
A
#
# COMPACT_ATOMS: atom_id res chain seq x y z
N MET A 1 -30.34 -10.37 2.29
CA MET A 1 -29.52 -9.22 1.87
C MET A 1 -28.13 -9.72 1.59
N ILE A 2 -27.54 -9.30 0.47
CA ILE A 2 -26.14 -9.55 0.13
C ILE A 2 -25.22 -8.88 1.16
N ASP A 3 -24.12 -9.55 1.52
CA ASP A 3 -23.09 -8.98 2.39
C ASP A 3 -22.39 -7.81 1.68
N GLU A 4 -22.32 -6.63 2.33
CA GLU A 4 -21.62 -5.46 1.78
C GLU A 4 -20.14 -5.72 1.48
N ALA A 5 -19.52 -6.70 2.14
CA ALA A 5 -18.14 -7.10 1.87
C ALA A 5 -17.90 -7.49 0.41
N TRP A 6 -18.92 -8.01 -0.30
CA TRP A 6 -18.84 -8.35 -1.71
C TRP A 6 -18.42 -7.19 -2.60
N ALA A 7 -18.77 -5.94 -2.24
CA ALA A 7 -18.40 -4.77 -3.03
C ALA A 7 -16.88 -4.54 -3.11
N LEU A 8 -16.13 -5.03 -2.12
CA LEU A 8 -14.68 -4.92 -2.01
C LEU A 8 -13.93 -6.20 -2.40
N LYS A 9 -14.63 -7.32 -2.56
CA LYS A 9 -14.02 -8.58 -3.01
C LYS A 9 -13.42 -8.45 -4.41
N PRO A 10 -12.36 -9.23 -4.73
CA PRO A 10 -11.79 -9.25 -6.08
C PRO A 10 -12.83 -9.60 -7.15
N ALA A 11 -12.71 -9.00 -8.33
CA ALA A 11 -13.58 -9.31 -9.47
C ALA A 11 -13.53 -10.80 -9.84
N LEU A 12 -12.35 -11.41 -9.74
CA LEU A 12 -12.16 -12.85 -9.93
C LEU A 12 -12.96 -13.70 -8.92
N GLU A 13 -13.06 -13.27 -7.67
CA GLU A 13 -13.85 -13.98 -6.64
C GLU A 13 -15.34 -13.81 -6.91
N GLN A 14 -15.79 -12.60 -7.28
CA GLN A 14 -17.18 -12.35 -7.68
C GLN A 14 -17.59 -13.23 -8.87
N ALA A 15 -16.76 -13.29 -9.92
CA ALA A 15 -16.99 -14.13 -11.09
C ALA A 15 -17.16 -15.61 -10.70
N ARG A 16 -16.28 -16.13 -9.83
CA ARG A 16 -16.33 -17.51 -9.33
C ARG A 16 -17.59 -17.77 -8.51
N ALA A 17 -17.97 -16.86 -7.62
CA ALA A 17 -19.16 -17.00 -6.78
C ALA A 17 -20.46 -16.97 -7.62
N ILE A 18 -20.50 -16.12 -8.66
CA ILE A 18 -21.59 -16.07 -9.62
C ILE A 18 -21.69 -17.39 -10.40
N ALA A 19 -20.57 -17.86 -10.96
CA ALA A 19 -20.53 -19.12 -11.70
C ALA A 19 -20.95 -20.31 -10.82
N ALA A 20 -20.57 -20.31 -9.55
CA ALA A 20 -20.95 -21.30 -8.55
C ALA A 20 -22.40 -21.14 -8.01
N LYS A 21 -23.17 -20.17 -8.52
CA LYS A 21 -24.53 -19.83 -8.04
C LYS A 21 -24.61 -19.47 -6.55
N GLN A 22 -23.49 -19.05 -5.96
CA GLN A 22 -23.40 -18.56 -4.58
C GLN A 22 -23.77 -17.07 -4.49
N LEU A 23 -23.67 -16.37 -5.61
CA LEU A 23 -23.98 -14.96 -5.74
C LEU A 23 -24.86 -14.73 -6.98
N LYS A 24 -25.92 -13.93 -6.84
CA LYS A 24 -26.72 -13.50 -7.99
C LYS A 24 -26.15 -12.19 -8.54
N PRO A 25 -25.88 -12.09 -9.85
CA PRO A 25 -25.50 -10.84 -10.50
C PRO A 25 -26.44 -9.67 -10.17
N GLY A 26 -27.76 -9.90 -10.14
CA GLY A 26 -28.73 -8.85 -9.82
C GLY A 26 -28.57 -8.27 -8.40
N ASP A 27 -28.28 -9.12 -7.42
CA ASP A 27 -28.06 -8.69 -6.03
C ASP A 27 -26.77 -7.85 -5.92
N LEU A 28 -25.73 -8.22 -6.67
CA LEU A 28 -24.46 -7.49 -6.71
C LEU A 28 -24.59 -6.14 -7.42
N VAL A 29 -25.38 -6.06 -8.50
CA VAL A 29 -25.72 -4.80 -9.17
C VAL A 29 -26.48 -3.87 -8.22
N ALA A 30 -27.49 -4.38 -7.52
CA ALA A 30 -28.23 -3.59 -6.54
C ALA A 30 -27.31 -3.05 -5.43
N LEU A 31 -26.42 -3.91 -4.88
CA LEU A 31 -25.42 -3.50 -3.90
C LEU A 31 -24.54 -2.34 -4.41
N TYR A 32 -24.03 -2.43 -5.64
CA TYR A 32 -23.20 -1.36 -6.18
C TYR A 32 -23.96 -0.06 -6.40
N TYR A 33 -25.21 -0.10 -6.92
CA TYR A 33 -26.00 1.12 -7.08
C TYR A 33 -26.36 1.77 -5.74
N ASP A 34 -26.68 0.99 -4.71
CA ASP A 34 -26.93 1.52 -3.36
C ASP A 34 -25.67 2.20 -2.80
N ARG A 35 -24.49 1.60 -3.02
CA ARG A 35 -23.21 2.19 -2.61
C ARG A 35 -22.87 3.45 -3.41
N ILE A 36 -23.09 3.45 -4.73
CA ILE A 36 -22.90 4.62 -5.58
C ILE A 36 -23.76 5.78 -5.08
N ALA A 37 -25.06 5.54 -4.83
CA ALA A 37 -25.96 6.56 -4.32
C ALA A 37 -25.50 7.14 -2.96
N ARG A 38 -24.90 6.32 -2.10
CA ARG A 38 -24.45 6.71 -0.76
C ARG A 38 -23.09 7.41 -0.72
N ILE A 39 -22.15 6.99 -1.56
CA ILE A 39 -20.72 7.35 -1.45
C ILE A 39 -20.28 8.28 -2.57
N ASP A 40 -20.77 8.07 -3.80
CA ASP A 40 -20.30 8.83 -4.96
C ASP A 40 -20.57 10.34 -4.93
N PRO A 41 -21.62 10.86 -4.27
CA PRO A 41 -21.80 12.31 -4.11
C PRO A 41 -20.61 13.03 -3.46
N GLU A 42 -19.79 12.32 -2.69
CA GLU A 42 -18.58 12.85 -2.07
C GLU A 42 -17.31 12.65 -2.91
N LEU A 43 -17.40 11.89 -4.01
CA LEU A 43 -16.27 11.51 -4.86
C LEU A 43 -16.37 12.05 -6.29
N ASN A 44 -17.58 12.24 -6.82
CA ASN A 44 -17.84 12.56 -8.23
C ASN A 44 -17.13 11.59 -9.20
N SER A 45 -17.18 10.30 -8.88
CA SER A 45 -16.49 9.27 -9.66
C SER A 45 -17.29 8.81 -10.88
N TYR A 46 -18.63 8.84 -10.82
CA TYR A 46 -19.51 8.59 -11.96
C TYR A 46 -20.12 9.88 -12.54
N VAL A 47 -20.27 9.92 -13.86
CA VAL A 47 -20.92 11.04 -14.59
C VAL A 47 -22.19 10.60 -15.31
N LEU A 48 -22.41 9.29 -15.42
CA LEU A 48 -23.58 8.68 -16.02
C LEU A 48 -23.74 7.27 -15.44
N LEU A 49 -24.96 6.87 -15.08
CA LEU A 49 -25.30 5.51 -14.66
C LEU A 49 -26.13 4.80 -15.74
N THR A 50 -25.94 3.50 -15.88
CA THR A 50 -26.57 2.67 -16.92
C THR A 50 -27.49 1.59 -16.33
N ARG A 51 -28.38 1.98 -15.39
CA ARG A 51 -29.17 1.05 -14.56
C ARG A 51 -29.92 -0.02 -15.36
N GLU A 52 -30.66 0.39 -16.37
CA GLU A 52 -31.43 -0.52 -17.22
C GLU A 52 -30.54 -1.52 -17.98
N LEU A 53 -29.40 -1.05 -18.50
CA LEU A 53 -28.42 -1.92 -19.14
C LEU A 53 -27.80 -2.89 -18.15
N ALA A 54 -27.42 -2.41 -16.96
CA ALA A 54 -26.80 -3.24 -15.93
C ALA A 54 -27.74 -4.37 -15.48
N GLU A 55 -29.01 -4.06 -15.23
CA GLU A 55 -30.04 -5.03 -14.85
C GLU A 55 -30.31 -6.05 -15.97
N SER A 56 -30.36 -5.59 -17.21
CA SER A 56 -30.51 -6.45 -18.39
C SER A 56 -29.30 -7.40 -18.55
N GLN A 57 -28.08 -6.90 -18.40
CA GLN A 57 -26.85 -7.68 -18.47
C GLN A 57 -26.73 -8.70 -17.32
N ALA A 58 -27.11 -8.31 -16.10
CA ALA A 58 -27.18 -9.22 -14.96
C ALA A 58 -28.20 -10.36 -15.19
N THR A 59 -29.38 -10.03 -15.71
CA THR A 59 -30.40 -11.02 -16.09
C THR A 59 -29.89 -11.96 -17.18
N ALA A 60 -29.17 -11.43 -18.18
CA ALA A 60 -28.56 -12.24 -19.23
C ALA A 60 -27.49 -13.19 -18.66
N ALA A 61 -26.65 -12.71 -17.75
CA ALA A 61 -25.62 -13.52 -17.09
C ALA A 61 -26.23 -14.71 -16.32
N GLU A 62 -27.33 -14.49 -15.60
CA GLU A 62 -28.05 -15.57 -14.91
C GLU A 62 -28.67 -16.59 -15.88
N LYS A 63 -29.25 -16.13 -17.00
CA LYS A 63 -29.82 -17.01 -18.02
C LYS A 63 -28.76 -17.92 -18.66
N ARG A 64 -27.58 -17.40 -18.96
CA ARG A 64 -26.45 -18.21 -19.49
C ARG A 64 -26.08 -19.34 -18.53
N ILE A 65 -25.93 -19.00 -17.24
CA ILE A 65 -25.62 -19.97 -16.17
C ILE A 65 -26.73 -21.01 -16.01
N ALA A 66 -28.00 -20.59 -16.04
CA ALA A 66 -29.14 -21.50 -15.90
C ALA A 66 -29.24 -22.52 -17.05
N ARG A 67 -28.81 -22.13 -18.25
CA ARG A 67 -28.78 -22.98 -19.45
C ARG A 67 -27.53 -23.83 -19.58
N GLY A 68 -26.53 -23.65 -18.71
CA GLY A 68 -25.24 -24.32 -18.81
C GLY A 68 -24.41 -23.88 -20.02
N GLU A 69 -24.65 -22.67 -20.52
CA GLU A 69 -23.87 -22.08 -21.61
C GLU A 69 -22.45 -21.73 -21.13
N SER A 70 -21.48 -21.73 -22.05
CA SER A 70 -20.15 -21.19 -21.74
C SER A 70 -20.25 -19.71 -21.38
N THR A 71 -19.73 -19.33 -20.22
CA THR A 71 -19.74 -17.95 -19.74
C THR A 71 -18.38 -17.29 -20.00
N GLY A 72 -18.40 -16.01 -20.36
CA GLY A 72 -17.17 -15.22 -20.45
C GLY A 72 -16.49 -15.00 -19.09
N LEU A 73 -15.27 -14.48 -19.12
CA LEU A 73 -14.39 -14.31 -17.96
C LEU A 73 -14.98 -13.42 -16.86
N LEU A 74 -15.89 -12.52 -17.22
CA LEU A 74 -16.48 -11.51 -16.35
C LEU A 74 -18.01 -11.64 -16.25
N ASN A 75 -18.57 -12.82 -16.56
CA ASN A 75 -20.02 -13.00 -16.62
C ASN A 75 -20.72 -12.61 -15.30
N GLY A 76 -21.51 -11.53 -15.35
CA GLY A 76 -22.26 -11.00 -14.21
C GLY A 76 -21.48 -10.05 -13.30
N VAL A 77 -20.19 -9.80 -13.57
CA VAL A 77 -19.31 -8.97 -12.74
C VAL A 77 -19.55 -7.47 -13.04
N PRO A 78 -19.87 -6.63 -12.05
CA PRO A 78 -20.14 -5.21 -12.28
C PRO A 78 -18.86 -4.37 -12.43
N ILE A 79 -18.78 -3.63 -13.53
CA ILE A 79 -17.63 -2.83 -13.95
C ILE A 79 -18.03 -1.40 -14.28
N SER A 80 -17.04 -0.51 -14.45
CA SER A 80 -17.26 0.85 -14.93
C SER A 80 -16.41 1.18 -16.16
N ILE A 81 -16.90 2.13 -16.98
CA ILE A 81 -16.28 2.51 -18.26
C ILE A 81 -15.86 3.99 -18.22
N LYS A 82 -14.64 4.33 -18.63
CA LYS A 82 -14.21 5.74 -18.67
C LYS A 82 -15.11 6.59 -19.59
N GLU A 83 -15.36 7.86 -19.24
CA GLU A 83 -16.19 8.77 -20.04
C GLU A 83 -15.70 8.90 -21.49
N THR A 84 -14.39 8.93 -21.72
CA THR A 84 -13.81 9.09 -23.06
C THR A 84 -13.91 7.86 -23.95
N ALA A 85 -14.42 6.72 -23.46
CA ALA A 85 -14.59 5.50 -24.24
C ALA A 85 -16.01 5.35 -24.78
N ALA A 86 -16.14 5.03 -26.07
CA ALA A 86 -17.44 4.87 -26.70
C ALA A 86 -18.18 3.64 -26.16
N LEU A 87 -19.41 3.88 -25.68
CA LEU A 87 -20.38 2.88 -25.25
C LEU A 87 -21.67 3.11 -26.05
N ALA A 88 -22.00 2.21 -26.98
CA ALA A 88 -23.10 2.37 -27.92
C ALA A 88 -24.42 2.70 -27.21
N GLY A 89 -25.13 3.71 -27.71
CA GLY A 89 -26.41 4.16 -27.17
C GLY A 89 -26.31 5.13 -25.99
N TYR A 90 -25.09 5.46 -25.52
CA TYR A 90 -24.86 6.38 -24.41
C TYR A 90 -24.06 7.61 -24.84
N ARG A 91 -24.13 8.66 -24.01
CA ARG A 91 -23.36 9.89 -24.21
C ARG A 91 -21.87 9.57 -24.24
N ASN A 92 -21.15 10.23 -25.16
CA ASN A 92 -19.71 10.16 -25.28
C ASN A 92 -19.17 11.59 -25.48
N SER A 93 -19.20 12.39 -24.41
CA SER A 93 -18.89 13.82 -24.49
C SER A 93 -17.40 14.11 -24.41
N LEU A 94 -16.56 13.10 -24.22
CA LEU A 94 -15.14 13.25 -23.95
C LEU A 94 -14.87 14.24 -22.78
N ALA A 95 -15.83 14.31 -21.84
CA ALA A 95 -15.87 15.28 -20.75
C ALA A 95 -15.78 16.77 -21.17
N SER A 96 -16.20 17.08 -22.39
CA SER A 96 -16.26 18.43 -22.95
C SER A 96 -17.70 18.91 -23.10
N LEU A 97 -17.92 20.20 -22.78
CA LEU A 97 -19.17 20.87 -23.12
C LEU A 97 -19.38 20.96 -24.65
N VAL A 98 -18.31 20.93 -25.45
CA VAL A 98 -18.39 20.94 -26.93
C VAL A 98 -19.12 19.71 -27.46
N PHE A 99 -18.91 18.55 -26.83
CA PHE A 99 -19.49 17.28 -27.24
C PHE A 99 -20.57 16.79 -26.27
N GLU A 100 -21.17 17.68 -25.47
CA GLU A 100 -22.18 17.32 -24.45
C GLU A 100 -23.31 16.43 -25.02
N LYS A 101 -23.72 16.69 -26.27
CA LYS A 101 -24.81 15.98 -26.94
C LYS A 101 -24.34 14.82 -27.83
N SER A 102 -23.04 14.54 -27.86
CA SER A 102 -22.48 13.45 -28.66
C SER A 102 -22.89 12.09 -28.10
N MET A 103 -23.42 11.23 -28.96
CA MET A 103 -23.89 9.89 -28.62
C MET A 103 -23.07 8.85 -29.39
N ALA A 104 -22.50 7.88 -28.68
CA ALA A 104 -21.76 6.80 -29.31
C ALA A 104 -22.70 5.87 -30.08
N GLN A 105 -22.37 5.62 -31.35
CA GLN A 105 -23.13 4.72 -32.22
C GLN A 105 -22.65 3.27 -32.14
N VAL A 106 -21.38 3.07 -31.79
CA VAL A 106 -20.73 1.77 -31.67
C VAL A 106 -19.92 1.72 -30.38
N ASP A 107 -19.71 0.52 -29.87
CA ASP A 107 -18.76 0.31 -28.78
C ASP A 107 -17.34 0.48 -29.31
N SER A 108 -16.48 1.08 -28.50
CA SER A 108 -15.04 0.89 -28.68
C SER A 108 -14.68 -0.58 -28.43
N PHE A 109 -13.64 -1.08 -29.10
CA PHE A 109 -13.30 -2.51 -29.11
C PHE A 109 -13.24 -3.14 -27.72
N ALA A 110 -12.51 -2.50 -26.79
CA ALA A 110 -12.40 -2.96 -25.41
C ALA A 110 -13.76 -3.12 -24.71
N ILE A 111 -14.71 -2.22 -24.99
CA ILE A 111 -16.05 -2.22 -24.39
C ILE A 111 -16.93 -3.31 -25.00
N GLY A 112 -16.82 -3.52 -26.32
CA GLY A 112 -17.44 -4.65 -27.00
C GLY A 112 -16.97 -5.98 -26.42
N ARG A 113 -15.65 -6.16 -26.28
CA ARG A 113 -15.04 -7.34 -25.65
C ARG A 113 -15.53 -7.55 -24.21
N LEU A 114 -15.59 -6.50 -23.38
CA LEU A 114 -16.12 -6.62 -22.01
C LEU A 114 -17.60 -7.08 -21.99
N LYS A 115 -18.43 -6.61 -22.93
CA LYS A 115 -19.82 -7.08 -23.08
C LYS A 115 -19.89 -8.55 -23.52
N GLU A 116 -19.04 -8.97 -24.45
CA GLU A 116 -18.92 -10.36 -24.91
C GLU A 116 -18.50 -11.29 -23.76
N GLU A 117 -17.55 -10.84 -22.93
CA GLU A 117 -17.10 -11.56 -21.73
C GLU A 117 -18.14 -11.54 -20.58
N GLY A 118 -19.30 -10.93 -20.82
CA GLY A 118 -20.46 -10.95 -19.93
C GLY A 118 -20.41 -9.96 -18.78
N ALA A 119 -19.52 -8.97 -18.82
CA ALA A 119 -19.43 -7.94 -17.79
C ALA A 119 -20.71 -7.09 -17.73
N VAL A 120 -21.03 -6.60 -16.53
CA VAL A 120 -22.19 -5.76 -16.26
C VAL A 120 -21.73 -4.32 -16.09
N ILE A 121 -22.14 -3.42 -16.98
CA ILE A 121 -21.67 -2.04 -17.02
C ILE A 121 -22.57 -1.20 -16.11
N LEU A 122 -22.02 -0.68 -15.02
CA LEU A 122 -22.75 0.14 -14.03
C LEU A 122 -22.96 1.59 -14.50
N GLY A 123 -22.00 2.12 -15.27
CA GLY A 123 -22.01 3.52 -15.67
C GLY A 123 -20.71 3.97 -16.33
N LYS A 124 -20.66 5.26 -16.67
CA LYS A 124 -19.47 5.94 -17.15
C LYS A 124 -18.82 6.78 -16.04
N THR A 125 -17.51 6.65 -15.90
CA THR A 125 -16.70 7.31 -14.87
C THR A 125 -16.06 8.60 -15.37
N ASN A 126 -15.89 9.53 -14.44
CA ASN A 126 -15.41 10.89 -14.69
C ASN A 126 -13.99 10.92 -15.26
N ALA A 127 -13.75 11.92 -16.12
CA ALA A 127 -12.48 12.20 -16.78
C ALA A 127 -12.37 13.73 -17.03
N PRO A 128 -11.15 14.30 -17.15
CA PRO A 128 -10.97 15.65 -17.66
C PRO A 128 -11.24 15.73 -19.16
N GLU A 129 -11.54 16.94 -19.64
CA GLU A 129 -11.81 17.22 -21.05
C GLU A 129 -10.72 16.64 -21.97
N PHE A 130 -11.13 15.81 -22.94
CA PHE A 130 -10.28 15.09 -23.90
C PHE A 130 -9.20 14.17 -23.31
N GLY A 131 -9.15 14.04 -21.99
CA GLY A 131 -8.09 13.32 -21.30
C GLY A 131 -6.73 14.02 -21.29
N THR A 132 -6.67 15.33 -21.57
CA THR A 132 -5.41 16.10 -21.70
C THR A 132 -4.78 16.49 -20.37
N ARG A 133 -5.55 16.55 -19.29
CA ARG A 133 -5.04 16.82 -17.93
C ARG A 133 -4.70 15.52 -17.18
N PRO A 134 -3.63 15.50 -16.37
CA PRO A 134 -3.30 14.39 -15.47
C PRO A 134 -4.13 14.42 -14.18
N VAL A 135 -5.06 15.37 -14.04
CA VAL A 135 -6.03 15.50 -12.94
C VAL A 135 -7.43 15.51 -13.52
N THR A 136 -8.38 14.88 -12.82
CA THR A 136 -9.78 14.81 -13.28
C THR A 136 -10.54 16.07 -12.83
N GLU A 137 -10.24 17.16 -13.53
CA GLU A 137 -10.82 18.50 -13.35
C GLU A 137 -11.15 19.06 -14.74
N GLY A 138 -12.26 19.78 -14.87
CA GLY A 138 -12.67 20.33 -16.16
C GLY A 138 -14.01 21.06 -16.10
N PRO A 139 -14.46 21.63 -17.23
CA PRO A 139 -15.63 22.50 -17.27
C PRO A 139 -16.98 21.75 -17.19
N MET A 140 -17.03 20.48 -17.61
CA MET A 140 -18.28 19.74 -17.74
C MET A 140 -18.75 19.07 -16.43
N PHE A 141 -17.81 18.55 -15.64
CA PHE A 141 -18.12 17.76 -14.45
C PHE A 141 -17.33 18.27 -13.24
N PRO A 142 -17.89 18.16 -12.02
CA PRO A 142 -17.13 18.43 -10.80
C PRO A 142 -15.86 17.58 -10.72
N PRO A 143 -14.81 18.06 -10.03
CA PRO A 143 -13.59 17.30 -9.83
C PRO A 143 -13.84 15.93 -9.21
N ALA A 144 -13.21 14.89 -9.76
CA ALA A 144 -13.17 13.58 -9.11
C ALA A 144 -12.19 13.62 -7.94
N ARG A 145 -12.67 13.22 -6.77
CA ARG A 145 -11.98 13.37 -5.49
C ARG A 145 -11.32 12.07 -5.06
N ASN A 146 -10.16 12.19 -4.43
CA ASN A 146 -9.45 11.04 -3.89
C ASN A 146 -10.22 10.43 -2.71
N PRO A 147 -10.49 9.11 -2.68
CA PRO A 147 -11.20 8.48 -1.56
C PRO A 147 -10.45 8.51 -0.22
N ILE A 148 -9.13 8.70 -0.23
CA ILE A 148 -8.30 8.80 0.99
C ILE A 148 -8.35 10.22 1.58
N ASP A 149 -8.32 11.25 0.73
CA ASP A 149 -8.43 12.66 1.11
C ASP A 149 -9.21 13.44 0.05
N ARG A 150 -10.48 13.75 0.34
CA ARG A 150 -11.42 14.35 -0.61
C ARG A 150 -11.08 15.80 -1.00
N THR A 151 -10.08 16.42 -0.35
CA THR A 151 -9.53 17.72 -0.75
C THR A 151 -8.51 17.61 -1.89
N ARG A 152 -8.14 16.38 -2.27
CA ARG A 152 -7.11 16.08 -3.27
C ARG A 152 -7.68 15.41 -4.51
N THR A 153 -6.94 15.56 -5.61
CA THR A 153 -7.31 14.98 -6.90
C THR A 153 -7.26 13.45 -6.84
N ALA A 154 -8.21 12.80 -7.52
CA ALA A 154 -8.12 11.36 -7.82
C ALA A 154 -7.04 11.04 -8.87
N GLY A 155 -6.31 12.04 -9.39
CA GLY A 155 -5.47 11.91 -10.56
C GLY A 155 -6.31 11.83 -11.84
N GLY A 156 -5.68 11.51 -12.96
CA GLY A 156 -6.32 11.59 -14.25
C GLY A 156 -5.45 11.10 -15.40
N SER A 157 -6.02 10.91 -16.58
CA SER A 157 -7.40 11.24 -16.93
C SER A 157 -8.46 10.19 -16.52
N SER A 158 -8.08 9.02 -15.99
CA SER A 158 -9.04 8.00 -15.52
C SER A 158 -9.32 8.09 -14.01
N GLY A 159 -9.44 9.30 -13.46
CA GLY A 159 -9.57 9.52 -12.01
C GLY A 159 -10.88 9.00 -11.43
N GLY A 160 -12.00 9.17 -12.15
CA GLY A 160 -13.28 8.59 -11.72
C GLY A 160 -13.22 7.06 -11.61
N ALA A 161 -12.58 6.40 -12.58
CA ALA A 161 -12.39 4.95 -12.56
C ALA A 161 -11.59 4.48 -11.33
N ALA A 162 -10.46 5.12 -11.02
CA ALA A 162 -9.65 4.76 -9.84
C ALA A 162 -10.37 5.05 -8.52
N ALA A 163 -11.03 6.21 -8.41
CA ALA A 163 -11.81 6.56 -7.22
C ALA A 163 -12.96 5.56 -6.99
N ALA A 164 -13.67 5.16 -8.05
CA ALA A 164 -14.75 4.18 -7.98
C ALA A 164 -14.24 2.80 -7.53
N VAL A 165 -13.12 2.33 -8.06
CA VAL A 165 -12.52 1.04 -7.66
C VAL A 165 -12.05 1.07 -6.20
N ALA A 166 -11.36 2.14 -5.80
CA ALA A 166 -10.84 2.32 -4.44
C ALA A 166 -11.96 2.39 -3.39
N ALA A 167 -13.07 3.06 -3.71
CA ALA A 167 -14.24 3.18 -2.83
C ALA A 167 -15.19 1.95 -2.87
N GLY A 168 -14.89 0.94 -3.67
CA GLY A 168 -15.75 -0.25 -3.83
C GLY A 168 -17.09 0.10 -4.47
N LEU A 169 -17.07 0.93 -5.51
CA LEU A 169 -18.23 1.32 -6.34
C LEU A 169 -18.27 0.60 -7.70
N CYS A 170 -17.24 -0.21 -7.97
CA CYS A 170 -17.21 -1.26 -8.98
C CYS A 170 -16.15 -2.30 -8.60
N SER A 171 -16.13 -3.44 -9.27
CA SER A 171 -15.15 -4.50 -9.03
C SER A 171 -13.84 -4.26 -9.77
N LEU A 172 -13.93 -3.88 -11.04
CA LEU A 172 -12.86 -3.37 -11.89
C LEU A 172 -13.38 -2.23 -12.77
N ALA A 173 -12.46 -1.46 -13.34
CA ALA A 173 -12.78 -0.36 -14.25
C ALA A 173 -11.93 -0.40 -15.51
N HIS A 174 -12.54 -0.05 -16.63
CA HIS A 174 -11.85 0.34 -17.85
C HIS A 174 -11.26 1.75 -17.69
N GLY A 175 -10.04 1.93 -18.20
CA GLY A 175 -9.39 3.23 -18.32
C GLY A 175 -8.67 3.38 -19.64
N GLY A 176 -8.13 4.58 -19.87
CA GLY A 176 -7.28 4.88 -21.02
C GLY A 176 -6.02 5.64 -20.59
N ASP A 177 -4.89 5.36 -21.21
CA ASP A 177 -3.56 5.85 -20.83
C ASP A 177 -2.74 6.30 -22.05
N GLY A 178 -2.64 7.62 -22.25
CA GLY A 178 -1.81 8.27 -23.30
C GLY A 178 -0.52 8.95 -22.79
N GLY A 179 -0.44 9.18 -21.47
CA GLY A 179 0.74 9.75 -20.81
C GLY A 179 0.89 9.29 -19.35
N GLY A 180 0.16 8.25 -18.95
CA GLY A 180 0.03 7.82 -17.55
C GLY A 180 -1.41 7.74 -17.06
N SER A 181 -2.41 7.99 -17.89
CA SER A 181 -3.79 8.23 -17.43
C SER A 181 -4.52 7.04 -16.78
N ILE A 182 -3.92 5.84 -16.72
CA ILE A 182 -4.34 4.74 -15.85
C ILE A 182 -3.47 4.68 -14.60
N ARG A 183 -2.15 4.82 -14.78
CA ARG A 183 -1.15 4.69 -13.71
C ARG A 183 -1.15 5.84 -12.71
N ILE A 184 -1.31 7.08 -13.18
CA ILE A 184 -1.43 8.31 -12.38
C ILE A 184 -2.59 8.17 -11.37
N PRO A 185 -3.86 7.95 -11.80
CA PRO A 185 -4.95 7.84 -10.84
C PRO A 185 -4.87 6.58 -9.98
N ALA A 186 -4.29 5.48 -10.48
CA ALA A 186 -4.01 4.31 -9.66
C ALA A 186 -3.05 4.61 -8.49
N SER A 187 -1.97 5.35 -8.77
CA SER A 187 -1.04 5.85 -7.75
C SER A 187 -1.74 6.80 -6.78
N CYS A 188 -2.56 7.73 -7.25
CA CYS A 188 -3.26 8.69 -6.39
C CYS A 188 -4.25 7.99 -5.44
N CYS A 189 -5.07 7.07 -5.95
CA CYS A 189 -6.15 6.44 -5.20
C CYS A 189 -5.75 5.16 -4.46
N GLY A 190 -4.50 4.69 -4.59
CA GLY A 190 -4.02 3.51 -3.89
C GLY A 190 -4.60 2.20 -4.45
N VAL A 191 -4.67 2.08 -5.78
CA VAL A 191 -5.16 0.87 -6.48
C VAL A 191 -4.16 0.42 -7.55
N VAL A 192 -4.41 -0.74 -8.16
CA VAL A 192 -3.57 -1.29 -9.23
C VAL A 192 -4.04 -0.75 -10.57
N GLY A 193 -3.12 -0.25 -11.39
CA GLY A 193 -3.42 0.25 -12.74
C GLY A 193 -2.44 -0.27 -13.78
N LEU A 194 -2.93 -0.96 -14.80
CA LEU A 194 -2.13 -1.56 -15.86
C LEU A 194 -2.37 -0.85 -17.20
N LYS A 195 -1.30 -0.26 -17.74
CA LYS A 195 -1.20 0.12 -19.15
C LYS A 195 -0.56 -1.03 -19.94
N PRO A 196 -1.29 -1.72 -20.82
CA PRO A 196 -0.71 -2.78 -21.64
C PRO A 196 0.23 -2.23 -22.73
N SER A 197 0.89 -3.13 -23.46
CA SER A 197 1.71 -2.76 -24.60
C SER A 197 0.86 -2.15 -25.72
N ARG A 198 1.47 -1.26 -26.51
CA ARG A 198 0.82 -0.73 -27.73
C ARG A 198 0.43 -1.89 -28.66
N GLY A 199 -0.81 -1.86 -29.15
CA GLY A 199 -1.37 -2.90 -30.02
C GLY A 199 -1.88 -4.15 -29.29
N ARG A 200 -1.86 -4.19 -27.95
CA ARG A 200 -2.45 -5.31 -27.17
C ARG A 200 -3.98 -5.31 -27.20
N ILE A 201 -4.56 -4.11 -27.21
CA ILE A 201 -6.00 -3.86 -27.28
C ILE A 201 -6.23 -2.89 -28.44
N SER A 202 -7.07 -3.27 -29.41
CA SER A 202 -7.42 -2.42 -30.55
C SER A 202 -8.02 -1.08 -30.12
N SER A 203 -7.68 -0.03 -30.88
CA SER A 203 -8.32 1.29 -30.80
C SER A 203 -9.60 1.40 -31.63
N GLY A 204 -9.93 0.37 -32.40
CA GLY A 204 -11.09 0.34 -33.29
C GLY A 204 -12.44 0.31 -32.57
N PRO A 205 -13.55 0.23 -33.33
CA PRO A 205 -13.59 0.12 -34.80
C PRO A 205 -13.51 1.48 -35.54
N LEU A 206 -13.59 2.62 -34.83
CA LEU A 206 -13.64 3.94 -35.45
C LEU A 206 -12.25 4.56 -35.68
N LEU A 207 -11.27 4.20 -34.87
CA LEU A 207 -9.91 4.75 -34.91
C LEU A 207 -8.89 3.64 -35.12
N GLY A 208 -7.85 3.89 -35.90
CA GLY A 208 -6.68 2.99 -35.96
C GLY A 208 -5.74 3.20 -34.78
N GLU A 209 -5.56 4.44 -34.35
CA GLU A 209 -4.74 4.82 -33.21
C GLU A 209 -5.24 6.15 -32.61
N ASP A 210 -4.81 6.44 -31.39
CA ASP A 210 -5.06 7.73 -30.73
C ASP A 210 -3.75 8.29 -30.17
N TRP A 211 -3.59 9.62 -30.23
CA TRP A 211 -2.35 10.35 -29.93
C TRP A 211 -1.11 9.74 -30.64
N ALA A 212 -1.23 9.44 -31.93
CA ALA A 212 -0.18 8.76 -32.71
C ALA A 212 0.29 7.42 -32.09
N GLY A 213 -0.65 6.67 -31.54
CA GLY A 213 -0.40 5.37 -30.92
C GLY A 213 0.11 5.42 -29.49
N LEU A 214 0.20 6.59 -28.84
CA LEU A 214 0.60 6.70 -27.43
C LEU A 214 -0.50 6.23 -26.47
N ALA A 215 -1.77 6.39 -26.87
CA ALA A 215 -2.93 6.07 -26.05
C ALA A 215 -3.36 4.61 -26.20
N THR A 216 -3.62 3.96 -25.06
CA THR A 216 -4.08 2.56 -24.99
C THR A 216 -5.23 2.44 -24.00
N SER A 217 -6.18 1.53 -24.26
CA SER A 217 -7.10 1.05 -23.23
C SER A 217 -6.35 0.17 -22.22
N GLY A 218 -6.83 0.08 -20.99
CA GLY A 218 -6.27 -0.79 -19.95
C GLY A 218 -7.18 -0.91 -18.73
N VAL A 219 -6.64 -1.43 -17.64
CA VAL A 219 -7.44 -1.89 -16.48
C VAL A 219 -7.01 -1.17 -15.20
N ILE A 220 -8.00 -0.81 -14.39
CA ILE A 220 -7.81 -0.38 -12.99
C ILE A 220 -8.59 -1.35 -12.10
N ALA A 221 -7.95 -1.91 -11.08
CA ALA A 221 -8.57 -2.84 -10.13
C ALA A 221 -7.89 -2.78 -8.76
N ARG A 222 -8.43 -3.50 -7.77
CA ARG A 222 -7.83 -3.59 -6.42
C ARG A 222 -6.68 -4.59 -6.34
N THR A 223 -6.61 -5.55 -7.27
CA THR A 223 -5.61 -6.62 -7.22
C THR A 223 -4.89 -6.79 -8.56
N VAL A 224 -3.66 -7.32 -8.52
CA VAL A 224 -2.89 -7.68 -9.73
C VAL A 224 -3.59 -8.77 -10.54
N ALA A 225 -4.27 -9.71 -9.87
CA ALA A 225 -5.04 -10.74 -10.54
C ALA A 225 -6.25 -10.16 -11.30
N ASP A 226 -6.95 -9.18 -10.75
CA ASP A 226 -8.09 -8.56 -11.42
C ASP A 226 -7.68 -7.70 -12.62
N VAL A 227 -6.53 -7.01 -12.56
CA VAL A 227 -6.02 -6.31 -13.77
C VAL A 227 -5.60 -7.30 -14.86
N ALA A 228 -5.05 -8.46 -14.50
CA ALA A 228 -4.73 -9.51 -15.47
C ALA A 228 -5.99 -10.12 -16.09
N LEU A 229 -7.02 -10.40 -15.29
CA LEU A 229 -8.34 -10.86 -15.74
C LEU A 229 -8.99 -9.86 -16.70
N GLY A 230 -8.97 -8.57 -16.35
CA GLY A 230 -9.49 -7.51 -17.23
C GLY A 230 -8.70 -7.39 -18.54
N LEU A 231 -7.38 -7.61 -18.50
CA LEU A 231 -6.56 -7.61 -19.70
C LEU A 231 -6.88 -8.79 -20.61
N ASP A 232 -7.08 -9.99 -20.06
CA ASP A 232 -7.56 -11.16 -20.81
C ASP A 232 -8.91 -10.87 -21.48
N ALA A 233 -9.82 -10.23 -20.75
CA ALA A 233 -11.14 -9.89 -21.26
C ALA A 233 -11.09 -8.89 -22.42
N MET A 234 -10.16 -7.93 -22.42
CA MET A 234 -10.12 -6.84 -23.42
C MET A 234 -9.11 -7.03 -24.55
N SER A 235 -8.14 -7.95 -24.43
CA SER A 235 -7.08 -8.12 -25.43
C SER A 235 -7.62 -8.58 -26.78
N GLY A 236 -6.98 -8.13 -27.85
CA GLY A 236 -7.32 -8.48 -29.22
C GLY A 236 -7.11 -7.32 -30.20
N HIS A 237 -7.18 -7.64 -31.49
CA HIS A 237 -6.98 -6.70 -32.59
C HIS A 237 -8.11 -6.82 -33.63
N LEU A 238 -8.26 -5.81 -34.47
CA LEU A 238 -9.17 -5.79 -35.63
C LEU A 238 -8.39 -5.72 -36.95
N PRO A 239 -8.99 -6.16 -38.08
CA PRO A 239 -8.41 -5.91 -39.39
C PRO A 239 -8.22 -4.41 -39.64
N GLY A 240 -7.02 -4.01 -40.05
CA GLY A 240 -6.68 -2.61 -40.31
C GLY A 240 -6.03 -1.88 -39.13
N ASP A 241 -5.86 -2.52 -37.96
CA ASP A 241 -5.11 -1.93 -36.86
C ASP A 241 -3.65 -1.62 -37.29
N PRO A 242 -3.12 -0.41 -37.00
CA PRO A 242 -1.76 -0.01 -37.37
C PRO A 242 -0.69 -0.74 -36.55
N TYR A 243 -1.04 -1.23 -35.36
CA TYR A 243 -0.18 -2.05 -34.51
C TYR A 243 -0.97 -3.21 -33.92
N TRP A 244 -0.35 -4.38 -33.85
CA TRP A 244 -0.88 -5.51 -33.09
C TRP A 244 0.22 -6.18 -32.26
N ALA A 245 -0.17 -6.72 -31.10
CA ALA A 245 0.66 -7.53 -30.23
C ALA A 245 -0.07 -8.84 -29.92
N GLU A 246 0.48 -9.95 -30.40
CA GLU A 246 -0.09 -11.29 -30.21
C GLU A 246 -0.12 -11.69 -28.74
N THR A 247 -1.25 -12.23 -28.29
CA THR A 247 -1.40 -12.79 -26.96
C THR A 247 -1.06 -14.28 -27.02
N GLU A 248 0.15 -14.62 -26.56
CA GLU A 248 0.65 -16.00 -26.60
C GLU A 248 -0.14 -16.93 -25.68
N GLN A 249 -0.49 -16.42 -24.51
CA GLN A 249 -1.26 -17.11 -23.49
C GLN A 249 -2.04 -16.10 -22.63
N PRO A 250 -3.10 -16.53 -21.92
CA PRO A 250 -3.79 -15.68 -20.98
C PRO A 250 -2.85 -15.08 -19.92
N PHE A 251 -3.15 -13.87 -19.47
CA PHE A 251 -2.37 -13.08 -18.52
C PHE A 251 -2.67 -13.44 -17.07
N LEU A 252 -3.90 -13.83 -16.74
CA LEU A 252 -4.28 -14.21 -15.37
C LEU A 252 -3.37 -15.29 -14.75
N PRO A 253 -3.02 -16.38 -15.46
CA PRO A 253 -2.04 -17.35 -14.94
C PRO A 253 -0.68 -16.75 -14.58
N ALA A 254 -0.23 -15.70 -15.28
CA ALA A 254 1.02 -15.03 -14.94
C ALA A 254 0.94 -14.26 -13.62
N ALA A 255 -0.21 -13.67 -13.31
CA ALA A 255 -0.46 -13.04 -12.00
C ALA A 255 -0.65 -14.06 -10.86
N GLN A 256 -0.73 -15.36 -11.14
CA GLN A 256 -0.93 -16.42 -10.14
C GLN A 256 0.32 -17.27 -9.88
N ARG A 257 1.42 -17.01 -10.59
CA ARG A 257 2.69 -17.73 -10.43
C ARG A 257 3.77 -16.83 -9.85
N GLN A 258 4.70 -17.45 -9.12
CA GLN A 258 5.91 -16.75 -8.70
C GLN A 258 6.81 -16.50 -9.92
N PRO A 259 7.42 -15.30 -10.05
CA PRO A 259 8.38 -15.03 -11.10
C PRO A 259 9.66 -15.85 -10.86
N ALA A 260 10.38 -16.14 -11.94
CA ALA A 260 11.78 -16.56 -11.82
C ALA A 260 12.63 -15.39 -11.28
N ALA A 261 13.90 -15.65 -10.95
CA ALA A 261 14.84 -14.56 -10.67
C ALA A 261 14.94 -13.64 -11.91
N LEU A 262 14.83 -12.33 -11.67
CA LEU A 262 14.79 -11.29 -12.71
C LEU A 262 15.94 -10.32 -12.50
N ARG A 263 16.43 -9.71 -13.58
CA ARG A 263 17.29 -8.52 -13.57
C ARG A 263 16.40 -7.30 -13.48
N ILE A 264 16.46 -6.57 -12.37
CA ILE A 264 15.62 -5.43 -12.11
C ILE A 264 16.49 -4.18 -12.09
N GLY A 265 16.31 -3.33 -13.09
CA GLY A 265 16.81 -1.96 -13.02
C GLY A 265 15.93 -1.15 -12.10
N TRP A 266 16.49 -0.22 -11.33
CA TRP A 266 15.67 0.79 -10.66
C TRP A 266 16.23 2.20 -10.83
N THR A 267 15.34 3.19 -10.84
CA THR A 267 15.74 4.61 -10.87
C THR A 267 14.68 5.49 -10.21
N ILE A 268 15.15 6.59 -9.64
CA ILE A 268 14.35 7.74 -9.19
C ILE A 268 14.81 9.00 -9.93
N ASP A 269 15.67 8.86 -10.95
CA ASP A 269 16.23 9.99 -11.66
C ASP A 269 15.18 10.54 -12.63
N ALA A 270 14.85 11.82 -12.47
CA ALA A 270 13.93 12.56 -13.32
C ALA A 270 14.45 13.98 -13.54
N ALA A 271 13.93 14.65 -14.56
CA ALA A 271 14.20 16.07 -14.78
C ALA A 271 13.60 16.96 -13.67
N ALA A 272 12.54 16.47 -13.02
CA ALA A 272 11.87 17.14 -11.91
C ALA A 272 12.33 16.57 -10.56
N GLU A 273 12.17 17.38 -9.51
CA GLU A 273 12.41 16.94 -8.13
C GLU A 273 11.44 15.82 -7.74
N VAL A 274 11.99 14.79 -7.07
CA VAL A 274 11.21 13.67 -6.54
C VAL A 274 11.08 13.85 -5.04
N ASP A 275 9.84 13.77 -4.54
CA ASP A 275 9.53 13.86 -3.13
C ASP A 275 10.32 12.81 -2.32
N PRO A 276 10.89 13.17 -1.16
CA PRO A 276 11.68 12.25 -0.35
C PRO A 276 10.95 10.98 0.08
N ASP A 277 9.64 11.05 0.36
CA ASP A 277 8.85 9.87 0.73
C ASP A 277 8.74 8.90 -0.46
N VAL A 278 8.58 9.46 -1.67
CA VAL A 278 8.51 8.70 -2.92
C VAL A 278 9.85 8.04 -3.24
N ALA A 279 10.94 8.79 -3.16
CA ALA A 279 12.29 8.25 -3.37
C ALA A 279 12.59 7.11 -2.39
N THR A 280 12.31 7.33 -1.10
CA THR A 280 12.51 6.34 -0.03
C THR A 280 11.68 5.08 -0.27
N ALA A 281 10.44 5.22 -0.73
CA ALA A 281 9.57 4.09 -1.05
C ALA A 281 10.19 3.20 -2.14
N VAL A 282 10.62 3.78 -3.26
CA VAL A 282 11.22 3.02 -4.38
C VAL A 282 12.49 2.31 -3.96
N GLU A 283 13.37 2.99 -3.22
CA GLU A 283 14.59 2.38 -2.69
C GLU A 283 14.30 1.20 -1.75
N SER A 284 13.26 1.32 -0.93
CA SER A 284 12.80 0.24 -0.04
C SER A 284 12.31 -0.97 -0.84
N ILE A 285 11.50 -0.74 -1.88
CA ILE A 285 11.04 -1.82 -2.77
C ILE A 285 12.21 -2.46 -3.52
N ALA A 286 13.17 -1.67 -4.00
CA ALA A 286 14.38 -2.19 -4.64
C ALA A 286 15.16 -3.14 -3.72
N ARG A 287 15.35 -2.76 -2.44
CA ARG A 287 15.97 -3.63 -1.43
C ARG A 287 15.15 -4.89 -1.16
N ALA A 288 13.83 -4.77 -1.06
CA ALA A 288 12.94 -5.91 -0.86
C ALA A 288 13.02 -6.91 -2.02
N LEU A 289 13.06 -6.42 -3.26
CA LEU A 289 13.24 -7.25 -4.45
C LEU A 289 14.58 -7.99 -4.45
N ALA A 290 15.66 -7.35 -4.00
CA ALA A 290 16.94 -8.03 -3.85
C ALA A 290 16.87 -9.19 -2.83
N ARG A 291 16.17 -8.98 -1.70
CA ARG A 291 15.93 -10.02 -0.68
C ARG A 291 15.04 -11.16 -1.19
N LEU A 292 14.16 -10.89 -2.16
CA LEU A 292 13.34 -11.89 -2.84
C LEU A 292 14.11 -12.71 -3.89
N GLY A 293 15.42 -12.44 -4.07
CA GLY A 293 16.30 -13.20 -4.95
C GLY A 293 16.42 -12.64 -6.37
N HIS A 294 15.96 -11.42 -6.62
CA HIS A 294 16.17 -10.73 -7.89
C HIS A 294 17.53 -10.03 -7.93
N ALA A 295 18.12 -9.92 -9.12
CA ALA A 295 19.33 -9.13 -9.33
C ALA A 295 18.93 -7.67 -9.51
N VAL A 296 19.14 -6.84 -8.50
CA VAL A 296 18.67 -5.44 -8.49
C VAL A 296 19.84 -4.47 -8.64
N THR A 297 19.78 -3.59 -9.65
CA THR A 297 20.83 -2.60 -9.94
C THR A 297 20.25 -1.23 -10.25
N ARG A 298 20.85 -0.16 -9.74
CA ARG A 298 20.46 1.21 -10.13
C ARG A 298 20.86 1.46 -11.59
N VAL A 299 19.96 2.05 -12.37
CA VAL A 299 20.18 2.42 -13.77
C VAL A 299 19.79 3.87 -14.00
N THR A 300 20.28 4.48 -15.09
CA THR A 300 20.07 5.91 -15.38
C THR A 300 19.56 6.13 -16.81
N PRO A 301 18.40 5.55 -17.20
CA PRO A 301 17.84 5.78 -18.53
C PRO A 301 17.44 7.25 -18.69
N ASP A 302 17.65 7.83 -19.88
CA ASP A 302 17.16 9.17 -20.19
C ASP A 302 15.64 9.15 -20.43
N LEU A 303 14.89 9.44 -19.38
CA LEU A 303 13.42 9.55 -19.42
C LEU A 303 12.93 10.94 -19.87
N GLY A 304 13.79 11.96 -19.84
CA GLY A 304 13.41 13.35 -20.10
C GLY A 304 13.29 13.71 -21.58
N GLN A 305 13.96 12.96 -22.47
CA GLN A 305 14.03 13.25 -23.91
C GLN A 305 12.67 13.34 -24.63
N PHE A 306 11.62 12.70 -24.09
CA PHE A 306 10.30 12.61 -24.73
C PHE A 306 9.37 13.80 -24.47
N ARG A 307 9.70 14.66 -23.50
CA ARG A 307 8.85 15.79 -23.08
C ARG A 307 8.36 16.68 -24.24
N PRO A 308 9.23 17.22 -25.12
CA PRO A 308 8.76 18.06 -26.23
C PRO A 308 7.94 17.28 -27.26
N LEU A 309 8.22 15.98 -27.42
CA LEU A 309 7.54 15.14 -28.41
C LEU A 309 6.10 14.87 -27.98
N ILE A 310 5.87 14.47 -26.73
CA ILE A 310 4.52 14.22 -26.24
C ILE A 310 3.67 15.50 -26.22
N GLN A 311 4.25 16.67 -25.92
CA GLN A 311 3.55 17.96 -26.00
C GLN A 311 3.06 18.24 -27.41
N THR A 312 3.93 18.06 -28.41
CA THR A 312 3.57 18.26 -29.81
C THR A 312 2.45 17.31 -30.23
N LEU A 313 2.55 16.03 -29.85
CA LEU A 313 1.53 15.03 -30.19
C LEU A 313 0.18 15.33 -29.52
N ALA A 314 0.19 15.73 -28.25
CA ALA A 314 -1.01 16.13 -27.51
C ALA A 314 -1.71 17.33 -28.18
N VAL A 315 -0.93 18.37 -28.54
CA VAL A 315 -1.43 19.55 -29.26
C VAL A 315 -2.06 19.17 -30.59
N THR A 316 -1.38 18.35 -31.39
CA THR A 316 -1.92 17.91 -32.68
C THR A 316 -3.15 17.02 -32.54
N ALA A 317 -3.24 16.21 -31.49
CA ALA A 317 -4.41 15.39 -31.21
C ALA A 317 -5.65 16.24 -30.88
N VAL A 318 -5.48 17.28 -30.05
CA VAL A 318 -6.56 18.25 -29.80
C VAL A 318 -6.96 18.98 -31.09
N GLY A 319 -5.97 19.41 -31.89
CA GLY A 319 -6.21 20.08 -33.17
C GLY A 319 -6.91 19.23 -34.23
N ALA A 320 -6.87 17.90 -34.11
CA ALA A 320 -7.54 16.98 -35.02
C ALA A 320 -9.01 16.70 -34.65
N LEU A 321 -9.47 17.14 -33.47
CA LEU A 321 -10.86 16.97 -33.05
C LEU A 321 -11.78 17.94 -33.83
N PRO A 322 -13.01 17.53 -34.16
CA PRO A 322 -13.98 18.37 -34.87
C PRO A 322 -14.62 19.40 -33.92
N ILE A 323 -13.81 20.36 -33.45
CA ILE A 323 -14.23 21.37 -32.46
C ILE A 323 -14.87 22.56 -33.18
N GLU A 324 -16.17 22.74 -33.00
CA GLU A 324 -16.92 23.86 -33.59
C GLU A 324 -17.04 25.07 -32.65
N ARG A 325 -17.05 24.86 -31.33
CA ARG A 325 -17.32 25.89 -30.30
C ARG A 325 -16.17 26.02 -29.30
N THR A 326 -15.14 26.76 -29.70
CA THR A 326 -13.91 26.95 -28.91
C THR A 326 -14.10 27.72 -27.59
N ASP A 327 -15.18 28.50 -27.48
CA ASP A 327 -15.56 29.23 -26.27
C ASP A 327 -15.99 28.32 -25.12
N LEU A 328 -16.39 27.08 -25.42
CA LEU A 328 -16.81 26.08 -24.43
C LEU A 328 -15.67 25.21 -23.89
N LEU A 329 -14.47 25.30 -24.48
CA LEU A 329 -13.30 24.53 -24.08
C LEU A 329 -12.75 24.96 -22.72
N ASP A 330 -12.14 23.99 -22.02
CA ASP A 330 -11.19 24.26 -20.96
C ASP A 330 -10.08 25.22 -21.46
N PRO A 331 -9.65 26.20 -20.65
CA PRO A 331 -8.63 27.16 -21.07
C PRO A 331 -7.33 26.53 -21.60
N LEU A 332 -6.88 25.39 -21.06
CA LEU A 332 -5.69 24.71 -21.57
C LEU A 332 -5.94 24.10 -22.94
N ASN A 333 -7.10 23.47 -23.14
CA ASN A 333 -7.44 22.85 -24.43
C ASN A 333 -7.67 23.90 -25.51
N ARG A 334 -8.17 25.09 -25.15
CA ARG A 334 -8.24 26.24 -26.07
C ARG A 334 -6.83 26.66 -26.51
N LEU A 335 -5.90 26.82 -25.56
CA LEU A 335 -4.51 27.16 -25.87
C LEU A 335 -3.85 26.09 -26.76
N MET A 336 -4.09 24.81 -26.48
CA MET A 336 -3.60 23.71 -27.30
C MET A 336 -4.17 23.75 -28.72
N LEU A 337 -5.47 24.03 -28.88
CA LEU A 337 -6.12 24.16 -30.19
C LEU A 337 -5.55 25.34 -30.99
N GLU A 338 -5.34 26.49 -30.35
CA GLU A 338 -4.71 27.66 -30.96
C GLU A 338 -3.28 27.34 -31.43
N ALA A 339 -2.49 26.68 -30.59
CA ALA A 339 -1.14 26.23 -30.94
C ALA A 339 -1.14 25.19 -32.08
N ALA A 340 -2.17 24.33 -32.16
CA ALA A 340 -2.27 23.31 -33.19
C ALA A 340 -2.37 23.91 -34.61
N SER A 341 -2.93 25.11 -34.76
CA SER A 341 -2.98 25.82 -36.05
C SER A 341 -1.60 26.13 -36.65
N SER A 342 -0.57 26.19 -35.80
CA SER A 342 0.82 26.40 -36.21
C SER A 342 1.58 25.10 -36.49
N SER A 343 0.96 23.94 -36.26
CA SER A 343 1.56 22.63 -36.52
C SER A 343 1.45 22.26 -37.99
N THR A 344 2.58 21.96 -38.63
CA THR A 344 2.60 21.49 -40.02
C THR A 344 2.65 19.97 -40.09
N ALA A 345 2.21 19.38 -41.19
CA ALA A 345 2.38 17.94 -41.43
C ALA A 345 3.87 17.53 -41.38
N VAL A 346 4.78 18.39 -41.83
CA VAL A 346 6.24 18.15 -41.80
C VAL A 346 6.75 18.11 -40.37
N SER A 347 6.41 19.10 -39.54
CA SER A 347 6.83 19.12 -38.12
C SER A 347 6.26 17.94 -37.35
N TYR A 348 5.02 17.55 -37.62
CA TYR A 348 4.42 16.34 -37.05
C TYR A 348 5.19 15.07 -37.43
N LEU A 349 5.51 14.86 -38.72
CA LEU A 349 6.29 13.71 -39.17
C LEU A 349 7.73 13.71 -38.62
N GLN A 350 8.34 14.88 -38.46
CA GLN A 350 9.63 15.03 -37.78
C GLN A 350 9.54 14.60 -36.32
N THR A 351 8.50 15.02 -35.59
CA THR A 351 8.23 14.60 -34.20
C THR A 351 8.08 13.08 -34.11
N LEU A 352 7.30 12.45 -35.00
CA LEU A 352 7.17 10.98 -35.03
C LEU A 352 8.49 10.28 -35.33
N THR A 353 9.28 10.82 -36.25
CA THR A 353 10.60 10.28 -36.58
C THR A 353 11.53 10.34 -35.36
N GLN A 354 11.55 11.46 -34.65
CA GLN A 354 12.33 11.64 -33.42
C GLN A 354 11.83 10.72 -32.30
N LEU A 355 10.52 10.59 -32.12
CA LEU A 355 9.89 9.67 -31.16
C LEU A 355 10.40 8.24 -31.38
N HIS A 356 10.34 7.75 -32.62
CA HIS A 356 10.82 6.42 -32.95
C HIS A 356 12.33 6.25 -32.74
N GLN A 357 13.14 7.29 -33.01
CA GLN A 357 14.59 7.23 -32.78
C GLN A 357 14.93 7.19 -31.29
N GLN A 358 14.29 8.04 -30.48
CA GLN A 358 14.48 8.08 -29.03
C GLN A 358 13.96 6.81 -28.35
N ALA A 359 12.80 6.30 -28.79
CA ALA A 359 12.23 5.05 -28.28
C ALA A 359 13.19 3.87 -28.44
N ARG A 360 13.88 3.75 -29.59
CA ARG A 360 14.91 2.71 -29.80
C ARG A 360 16.04 2.80 -28.77
N ARG A 361 16.49 4.00 -28.43
CA ARG A 361 17.57 4.20 -27.44
C ARG A 361 17.12 3.84 -26.03
N LEU A 362 15.92 4.27 -25.63
CA LEU A 362 15.39 3.95 -24.30
C LEU A 362 15.14 2.44 -24.15
N ILE A 363 14.53 1.80 -25.16
CA ILE A 363 14.21 0.36 -25.13
C ILE A 363 15.49 -0.50 -25.02
N ALA A 364 16.63 -0.06 -25.58
CA ALA A 364 17.91 -0.78 -25.46
C ALA A 364 18.37 -0.97 -24.00
N THR A 365 17.84 -0.19 -23.05
CA THR A 365 18.06 -0.43 -21.60
C THR A 365 17.65 -1.85 -21.19
N TRP A 366 16.60 -2.41 -21.79
CA TRP A 366 16.06 -3.74 -21.48
C TRP A 366 16.90 -4.91 -22.03
N ASP A 367 18.01 -4.63 -22.73
CA ASP A 367 19.02 -5.66 -23.01
C ASP A 367 19.73 -6.08 -21.71
N GLN A 368 19.83 -5.16 -20.74
CA GLN A 368 20.53 -5.36 -19.47
C GLN A 368 19.60 -5.72 -18.31
N ILE A 369 18.32 -5.36 -18.41
CA ILE A 369 17.30 -5.56 -17.36
C ILE A 369 16.04 -6.20 -17.93
N ASP A 370 15.32 -6.95 -17.10
CA ASP A 370 14.03 -7.54 -17.44
C ASP A 370 12.85 -6.61 -17.10
N VAL A 371 12.95 -5.93 -15.96
CA VAL A 371 11.94 -4.97 -15.48
C VAL A 371 12.65 -3.71 -14.98
N LEU A 372 12.07 -2.54 -15.26
CA LEU A 372 12.47 -1.27 -14.65
C LEU A 372 11.49 -0.92 -13.52
N LEU A 373 12.02 -0.68 -12.33
CA LEU A 373 11.32 -0.16 -11.15
C LEU A 373 11.50 1.36 -11.07
N THR A 374 10.40 2.11 -11.02
CA THR A 374 10.41 3.57 -10.85
C THR A 374 9.31 3.99 -9.86
N PRO A 375 9.32 5.24 -9.36
CA PRO A 375 8.08 5.83 -8.88
C PRO A 375 7.02 5.82 -9.99
N THR A 376 5.74 5.83 -9.64
CA THR A 376 4.70 6.18 -10.63
C THR A 376 4.63 7.69 -10.85
N LEU A 377 4.75 8.48 -9.79
CA LEU A 377 4.65 9.95 -9.79
C LEU A 377 5.83 10.54 -9.02
N THR A 378 6.19 11.81 -9.28
CA THR A 378 7.27 12.48 -8.53
C THR A 378 6.88 12.86 -7.11
N TYR A 379 5.59 13.12 -6.84
CA TYR A 379 5.05 13.40 -5.52
C TYR A 379 3.58 12.92 -5.39
N PRO A 380 3.06 12.71 -4.16
CA PRO A 380 1.68 12.24 -3.94
C PRO A 380 0.59 13.18 -4.48
N ALA A 381 -0.66 12.71 -4.51
CA ALA A 381 -1.80 13.43 -5.10
C ALA A 381 -1.91 14.89 -4.61
N PRO A 382 -1.81 15.92 -5.49
CA PRO A 382 -1.95 17.32 -5.10
C PRO A 382 -3.37 17.68 -4.68
N LYS A 383 -3.53 18.85 -4.05
CA LYS A 383 -4.85 19.42 -3.74
C LYS A 383 -5.60 19.73 -5.04
N ILE A 384 -6.91 19.58 -5.01
CA ILE A 384 -7.76 19.91 -6.16
C ILE A 384 -7.56 21.38 -6.52
N GLY A 385 -7.44 21.66 -7.80
CA GLY A 385 -7.31 23.00 -8.33
C GLY A 385 -5.95 23.63 -8.10
N THR A 386 -4.90 22.92 -7.67
CA THR A 386 -3.55 23.51 -7.50
C THR A 386 -2.58 23.20 -8.64
N LEU A 387 -2.72 22.06 -9.32
CA LEU A 387 -1.81 21.66 -10.38
C LEU A 387 -2.27 22.22 -11.74
N GLY A 388 -1.41 22.97 -12.43
CA GLY A 388 -1.74 23.57 -13.72
C GLY A 388 -2.82 24.65 -13.63
N GLN A 389 -2.80 25.45 -12.55
CA GLN A 389 -3.62 26.66 -12.40
C GLN A 389 -3.29 27.71 -13.46
N ASN A 390 -1.99 27.95 -13.68
CA ASN A 390 -1.54 28.82 -14.74
C ASN A 390 -1.44 28.02 -16.04
N VAL A 391 -2.31 28.34 -17.01
CA VAL A 391 -2.38 27.64 -18.30
C VAL A 391 -1.08 27.71 -19.10
N GLU A 392 -0.29 28.77 -18.93
CA GLU A 392 0.98 28.96 -19.64
C GLU A 392 2.05 27.98 -19.16
N THR A 393 2.03 27.60 -17.88
CA THR A 393 3.00 26.69 -17.25
C THR A 393 2.46 25.29 -17.03
N ALA A 394 1.15 25.09 -17.12
CA ALA A 394 0.46 23.84 -16.79
C ALA A 394 1.06 22.61 -17.50
N SER A 395 1.37 22.71 -18.80
CA SER A 395 1.95 21.58 -19.54
C SER A 395 3.32 21.15 -19.00
N ALA A 396 4.15 22.10 -18.54
CA ALA A 396 5.44 21.78 -17.94
C ALA A 396 5.28 21.16 -16.55
N GLU A 397 4.42 21.75 -15.70
CA GLU A 397 4.09 21.22 -14.36
C GLU A 397 3.53 19.80 -14.43
N PHE A 398 2.65 19.53 -15.40
CA PHE A 398 2.11 18.19 -15.62
C PHE A 398 3.22 17.19 -15.93
N LEU A 399 4.09 17.52 -16.90
CA LEU A 399 5.19 16.64 -17.29
C LEU A 399 6.22 16.43 -16.18
N ASP A 400 6.39 17.40 -15.28
CA ASP A 400 7.20 17.23 -14.07
C ASP A 400 6.57 16.18 -13.17
N TRP A 401 5.28 16.29 -12.89
CA TRP A 401 4.57 15.34 -12.03
C TRP A 401 4.53 13.91 -12.59
N LEU A 402 4.38 13.79 -13.92
CA LEU A 402 4.26 12.51 -14.64
C LEU A 402 5.57 12.07 -15.33
N SER A 403 6.71 12.51 -14.79
CA SER A 403 8.07 12.24 -15.31
C SER A 403 8.33 10.75 -15.58
N PHE A 404 7.72 9.86 -14.79
CA PHE A 404 7.93 8.42 -14.90
C PHE A 404 6.88 7.68 -15.73
N THR A 405 5.79 8.31 -16.18
CA THR A 405 4.74 7.58 -16.90
C THR A 405 4.78 7.76 -18.41
N HIS A 406 4.89 9.00 -18.90
CA HIS A 406 4.83 9.31 -20.33
C HIS A 406 5.93 8.67 -21.20
N PRO A 407 7.17 8.40 -20.74
CA PRO A 407 8.18 7.78 -21.60
C PRO A 407 7.73 6.40 -22.07
N PHE A 408 6.94 5.69 -21.27
CA PHE A 408 6.45 4.34 -21.58
C PHE A 408 5.18 4.31 -22.42
N ASN A 409 4.51 5.46 -22.59
CA ASN A 409 3.57 5.66 -23.70
C ASN A 409 4.34 5.87 -25.00
N CYS A 410 5.39 6.69 -24.96
CA CYS A 410 6.23 7.00 -26.12
C CYS A 410 6.94 5.75 -26.67
N THR A 411 7.43 4.85 -25.81
CA THR A 411 8.04 3.58 -26.24
C THR A 411 7.03 2.47 -26.50
N GLY A 412 5.78 2.61 -26.03
CA GLY A 412 4.73 1.60 -26.16
C GLY A 412 4.89 0.38 -25.23
N GLN A 413 5.81 0.41 -24.27
CA GLN A 413 6.05 -0.68 -23.31
C GLN A 413 4.91 -0.85 -22.31
N PRO A 414 4.65 -2.07 -21.80
CA PRO A 414 3.66 -2.28 -20.75
C PRO A 414 4.19 -1.75 -19.41
N ALA A 415 3.30 -1.18 -18.60
CA ALA A 415 3.64 -0.63 -17.29
C ALA A 415 2.47 -0.78 -16.31
N ILE A 416 2.77 -1.18 -15.07
CA ILE A 416 1.81 -1.35 -13.98
C ILE A 416 2.18 -0.48 -12.79
N SER A 417 1.22 0.25 -12.23
CA SER A 417 1.35 0.97 -10.95
C SER A 417 0.75 0.13 -9.84
N LEU A 418 1.49 -0.02 -8.74
CA LEU A 418 1.13 -0.80 -7.56
C LEU A 418 1.13 0.09 -6.30
N PRO A 419 0.12 -0.01 -5.42
CA PRO A 419 0.02 0.80 -4.21
C PRO A 419 0.84 0.18 -3.06
N LEU A 420 2.18 0.24 -3.16
CA LEU A 420 3.08 -0.47 -2.24
C LEU A 420 3.61 0.38 -1.08
N ALA A 421 3.30 1.68 -1.05
CA ALA A 421 3.78 2.59 -0.01
C ALA A 421 2.75 3.69 0.30
N THR A 422 2.96 4.34 1.45
CA THR A 422 2.17 5.47 1.93
C THR A 422 3.13 6.57 2.36
N SER A 423 2.84 7.82 1.98
CA SER A 423 3.62 8.98 2.42
C SER A 423 3.47 9.22 3.92
N THR A 424 4.36 10.04 4.48
CA THR A 424 4.27 10.56 5.85
C THR A 424 2.98 11.33 6.12
N SER A 425 2.36 11.88 5.07
CA SER A 425 1.05 12.54 5.10
C SER A 425 -0.15 11.60 4.93
N GLY A 426 0.07 10.29 4.87
CA GLY A 426 -0.98 9.28 4.79
C GLY A 426 -1.57 9.07 3.39
N LEU A 427 -0.93 9.60 2.34
CA LEU A 427 -1.39 9.46 0.95
C LEU A 427 -0.73 8.24 0.29
N PRO A 428 -1.44 7.53 -0.61
CA PRO A 428 -0.83 6.44 -1.36
C PRO A 428 0.35 6.89 -2.23
N ILE A 429 1.36 6.04 -2.33
CA ILE A 429 2.49 6.18 -3.25
C ILE A 429 2.48 4.96 -4.19
N GLY A 430 2.34 5.23 -5.49
CA GLY A 430 2.44 4.23 -6.53
C GLY A 430 3.88 3.90 -6.88
N ILE A 431 4.15 2.61 -7.00
CA ILE A 431 5.41 2.05 -7.48
C ILE A 431 5.14 1.43 -8.84
N GLN A 432 5.93 1.83 -9.84
CA GLN A 432 5.75 1.39 -11.21
C GLN A 432 6.75 0.29 -11.58
N LEU A 433 6.24 -0.75 -12.23
CA LEU A 433 7.04 -1.75 -12.92
C LEU A 433 6.82 -1.60 -14.43
N VAL A 434 7.91 -1.55 -15.19
CA VAL A 434 7.88 -1.42 -16.65
C VAL A 434 8.57 -2.62 -17.28
N GLY A 435 7.82 -3.35 -18.11
CA GLY A 435 8.30 -4.55 -18.78
C GLY A 435 8.97 -4.25 -20.12
N ARG A 436 9.51 -5.29 -20.75
CA ARG A 436 9.87 -5.24 -22.17
C ARG A 436 8.65 -4.99 -23.03
N PRO A 437 8.81 -4.50 -24.27
CA PRO A 437 7.71 -4.50 -25.23
C PRO A 437 7.02 -5.87 -25.29
N ARG A 438 5.69 -5.90 -25.10
CA ARG A 438 4.85 -7.12 -25.09
C ARG A 438 5.04 -8.09 -23.92
N ASP A 439 5.79 -7.69 -22.90
CA ASP A 439 6.04 -8.51 -21.71
C ASP A 439 5.23 -8.03 -20.49
N GLU A 440 3.90 -8.05 -20.62
CA GLU A 440 3.01 -7.88 -19.47
C GLU A 440 3.22 -9.01 -18.43
N TYR A 441 3.64 -10.19 -18.87
CA TYR A 441 3.78 -11.38 -18.03
C TYR A 441 4.79 -11.18 -16.89
N SER A 442 5.96 -10.61 -17.17
CA SER A 442 6.98 -10.35 -16.14
C SER A 442 6.49 -9.35 -15.10
N ILE A 443 5.85 -8.25 -15.51
CA ILE A 443 5.37 -7.23 -14.57
C ILE A 443 4.14 -7.69 -13.77
N LEU A 444 3.31 -8.58 -14.34
CA LEU A 444 2.17 -9.17 -13.63
C LEU A 444 2.62 -10.18 -12.56
N SER A 445 3.53 -11.10 -12.91
CA SER A 445 4.06 -12.07 -11.94
C SER A 445 4.86 -11.41 -10.83
N LEU A 446 5.73 -10.45 -11.17
CA LEU A 446 6.47 -9.66 -10.18
C LEU A 446 5.55 -8.76 -9.34
N GLY A 447 4.57 -8.12 -9.98
CA GLY A 447 3.58 -7.31 -9.28
C GLY A 447 2.77 -8.11 -8.27
N ALA A 448 2.36 -9.33 -8.62
CA ALA A 448 1.65 -10.22 -7.71
C ALA A 448 2.52 -10.70 -6.54
N GLN A 449 3.81 -10.96 -6.78
CA GLN A 449 4.75 -11.28 -5.70
C GLN A 449 4.92 -10.10 -4.72
N LEU A 450 5.04 -8.88 -5.25
CA LEU A 450 5.10 -7.67 -4.43
C LEU A 450 3.78 -7.43 -3.69
N GLU A 451 2.63 -7.54 -4.37
CA GLU A 451 1.32 -7.44 -3.74
C GLU A 451 1.20 -8.41 -2.55
N ALA A 452 1.56 -9.68 -2.73
CA ALA A 452 1.52 -10.67 -1.65
C ALA A 452 2.44 -10.33 -0.45
N LYS A 453 3.54 -9.61 -0.69
CA LYS A 453 4.54 -9.19 0.32
C LYS A 453 4.23 -7.84 0.97
N PHE A 454 3.52 -6.93 0.30
CA PHE A 454 3.25 -5.58 0.79
C PHE A 454 1.80 -5.37 1.22
N VAL A 455 0.86 -6.20 0.77
CA VAL A 455 -0.45 -6.36 1.44
C VAL A 455 -0.24 -6.81 2.89
N SER A 456 0.83 -7.54 3.22
CA SER A 456 1.16 -7.91 4.60
C SER A 456 1.74 -6.79 5.47
N MET A 457 1.62 -5.50 5.09
CA MET A 457 2.08 -4.37 5.90
C MET A 457 1.07 -3.87 6.94
N ALA A 458 -0.20 -4.29 6.90
CA ALA A 458 -1.14 -4.06 8.00
C ALA A 458 -0.69 -4.84 9.24
N THR A 459 -0.62 -4.17 10.39
CA THR A 459 -0.24 -4.81 11.66
C THR A 459 -1.33 -5.78 12.09
N ASP A 460 -1.08 -7.09 12.02
CA ASP A 460 -2.00 -8.09 12.55
C ASP A 460 -2.02 -8.03 14.07
N TRP A 461 -0.84 -7.99 14.69
CA TRP A 461 -0.66 -8.01 16.13
C TRP A 461 0.19 -6.85 16.59
N LEU A 462 -0.36 -6.06 17.52
CA LEU A 462 0.42 -5.13 18.32
C LEU A 462 0.67 -5.78 19.68
N LEU A 463 1.89 -6.25 19.91
CA LEU A 463 2.32 -6.77 21.21
C LEU A 463 2.99 -5.64 21.97
N VAL A 464 2.42 -5.24 23.10
CA VAL A 464 2.91 -4.14 23.91
C VAL A 464 3.62 -4.72 25.12
N ASP A 465 4.89 -4.39 25.29
CA ASP A 465 5.59 -4.57 26.55
C ASP A 465 5.01 -3.56 27.57
N GLY A 466 4.05 -4.04 28.36
CA GLY A 466 3.24 -3.23 29.26
C GLY A 466 4.08 -2.60 30.36
N SER A 467 5.00 -3.37 30.94
CA SER A 467 5.93 -2.87 31.95
C SER A 467 6.77 -1.72 31.39
N SER A 468 7.44 -1.94 30.25
CA SER A 468 8.30 -0.92 29.64
C SER A 468 7.53 0.36 29.26
N VAL A 469 6.35 0.22 28.67
CA VAL A 469 5.50 1.38 28.31
C VAL A 469 4.97 2.10 29.54
N MET A 470 4.63 1.39 30.61
CA MET A 470 4.20 1.99 31.88
C MET A 470 5.32 2.83 32.52
N PHE A 471 6.54 2.32 32.57
CA PHE A 471 7.70 3.10 33.03
C PHE A 471 7.93 4.34 32.16
N ARG A 472 7.77 4.23 30.84
CA ARG A 472 7.85 5.38 29.92
C ARG A 472 6.76 6.42 30.18
N ALA A 473 5.53 5.99 30.46
CA ALA A 473 4.44 6.88 30.81
C ALA A 473 4.73 7.63 32.12
N PHE A 474 5.21 6.92 33.15
CA PHE A 474 5.54 7.49 34.45
C PHE A 474 6.64 8.56 34.36
N PHE A 475 7.76 8.25 33.72
CA PHE A 475 8.88 9.20 33.60
C PHE A 475 8.66 10.29 32.55
N GLY A 476 7.72 10.08 31.61
CA GLY A 476 7.38 11.05 30.59
C GLY A 476 6.48 12.19 31.08
N ILE A 477 5.78 12.00 32.21
CA ILE A 477 4.80 12.96 32.74
C ILE A 477 5.11 13.21 34.23
N PRO A 478 5.31 14.47 34.67
CA PRO A 478 5.55 14.76 36.08
C PRO A 478 4.48 14.18 36.99
N VAL A 479 4.88 13.57 38.11
CA VAL A 479 3.97 12.95 39.10
C VAL A 479 2.95 13.95 39.65
N THR A 480 3.31 15.24 39.68
CA THR A 480 2.44 16.33 40.14
C THR A 480 1.42 16.79 39.09
N ALA A 481 1.54 16.36 37.84
CA ALA A 481 0.72 16.88 36.74
C ALA A 481 -0.75 16.42 36.83
N PHE A 482 -0.98 15.19 37.32
CA PHE A 482 -2.31 14.61 37.39
C PHE A 482 -2.50 13.78 38.66
N LYS A 483 -3.59 14.06 39.37
CA LYS A 483 -3.99 13.35 40.59
C LYS A 483 -5.45 12.92 40.49
N ALA A 484 -5.76 11.78 41.08
CA ALA A 484 -7.13 11.35 41.35
C ALA A 484 -7.81 12.28 42.37
N PRO A 485 -9.16 12.26 42.48
CA PRO A 485 -9.91 13.02 43.47
C PRO A 485 -9.43 12.86 44.92
N ASP A 486 -8.90 11.70 45.29
CA ASP A 486 -8.33 11.42 46.62
C ASP A 486 -6.89 11.93 46.81
N GLY A 487 -6.28 12.50 45.76
CA GLY A 487 -4.92 13.03 45.75
C GLY A 487 -3.85 12.06 45.28
N GLN A 488 -4.16 10.79 45.00
CA GLN A 488 -3.21 9.80 44.48
C GLN A 488 -2.70 10.22 43.08
N PRO A 489 -1.40 10.11 42.77
CA PRO A 489 -0.90 10.33 41.42
C PRO A 489 -1.48 9.35 40.40
N VAL A 490 -1.84 9.86 39.22
CA VAL A 490 -2.37 9.06 38.09
C VAL A 490 -1.68 9.37 36.76
N ASN A 491 -0.48 9.97 36.81
CA ASN A 491 0.31 10.36 35.63
C ASN A 491 0.65 9.17 34.73
N ALA A 492 1.03 8.02 35.30
CA ALA A 492 1.36 6.83 34.54
C ALA A 492 0.10 6.19 33.94
N VAL A 493 -1.01 6.15 34.67
CA VAL A 493 -2.31 5.66 34.15
C VAL A 493 -2.70 6.44 32.90
N ARG A 494 -2.75 7.78 33.01
CA ARG A 494 -3.15 8.65 31.89
C ARG A 494 -2.16 8.54 30.73
N GLY A 495 -0.86 8.59 31.03
CA GLY A 495 0.19 8.47 30.03
C GLY A 495 0.13 7.16 29.26
N PHE A 496 -0.06 6.03 29.95
CA PHE A 496 -0.16 4.71 29.34
C PHE A 496 -1.37 4.61 28.40
N LEU A 497 -2.55 5.07 28.86
CA LEU A 497 -3.77 5.05 28.04
C LEU A 497 -3.64 5.93 26.79
N ASP A 498 -3.05 7.12 26.91
CA ASP A 498 -2.82 8.03 25.78
C ASP A 498 -1.81 7.47 24.79
N MET A 499 -0.75 6.86 25.30
CA MET A 499 0.26 6.14 24.53
C MET A 499 -0.38 5.00 23.74
N LEU A 500 -1.20 4.18 24.37
CA LEU A 500 -1.91 3.08 23.74
C LEU A 500 -2.92 3.59 22.68
N ALA A 501 -3.66 4.66 22.99
CA ALA A 501 -4.62 5.25 22.06
C ALA A 501 -3.93 5.73 20.77
N ARG A 502 -2.76 6.36 20.91
CA ARG A 502 -1.94 6.79 19.78
C ARG A 502 -1.43 5.60 18.97
N LEU A 503 -0.85 4.59 19.62
CA LEU A 503 -0.37 3.38 18.94
C LEU A 503 -1.48 2.70 18.14
N VAL A 504 -2.68 2.57 18.71
CA VAL A 504 -3.84 1.99 18.02
C VAL A 504 -4.26 2.85 16.82
N THR A 505 -4.26 4.18 16.97
CA THR A 505 -4.64 5.11 15.90
C THR A 505 -3.64 5.06 14.73
N ASP A 506 -2.35 5.06 15.05
CA ASP A 506 -1.26 5.17 14.07
C ASP A 506 -1.01 3.82 13.38
N ARG A 507 -0.99 2.73 14.14
CA ARG A 507 -0.64 1.38 13.64
C ARG A 507 -1.85 0.58 13.18
N LYS A 508 -3.05 0.95 13.64
CA LYS A 508 -4.33 0.29 13.33
C LYS A 508 -4.17 -1.23 13.41
N PRO A 509 -3.89 -1.83 14.57
CA PRO A 509 -3.70 -3.27 14.64
C PRO A 509 -5.04 -4.02 14.53
N ARG A 510 -5.00 -5.29 14.10
CA ARG A 510 -6.17 -6.20 14.15
C ARG A 510 -6.37 -6.79 15.54
N ALA A 511 -5.29 -7.09 16.24
CA ALA A 511 -5.24 -7.61 17.59
C ALA A 511 -4.25 -6.82 18.44
N ILE A 512 -4.57 -6.64 19.72
CA ILE A 512 -3.68 -5.97 20.68
C ILE A 512 -3.58 -6.79 21.96
N VAL A 513 -2.35 -6.98 22.43
CA VAL A 513 -2.04 -7.71 23.66
C VAL A 513 -1.00 -6.92 24.45
N VAL A 514 -1.20 -6.80 25.76
CA VAL A 514 -0.26 -6.18 26.68
C VAL A 514 0.41 -7.27 27.51
N ALA A 515 1.71 -7.46 27.35
CA ALA A 515 2.51 -8.39 28.15
C ALA A 515 3.00 -7.71 29.43
N THR A 516 3.09 -8.44 30.53
CA THR A 516 3.50 -7.92 31.84
C THR A 516 4.63 -8.72 32.46
N ASP A 517 5.44 -8.04 33.28
CA ASP A 517 6.41 -8.70 34.14
C ASP A 517 5.66 -9.26 35.36
N GLU A 518 5.65 -10.59 35.52
CA GLU A 518 5.18 -11.21 36.77
C GLU A 518 6.37 -11.58 37.68
N ASP A 519 7.59 -11.60 37.13
CA ASP A 519 8.84 -11.60 37.88
C ASP A 519 9.90 -10.77 37.15
N TRP A 520 10.20 -9.58 37.67
CA TRP A 520 11.21 -8.66 37.12
C TRP A 520 12.66 -9.16 37.26
N ARG A 521 12.88 -10.26 38.01
CA ARG A 521 14.20 -10.87 38.21
C ARG A 521 14.09 -12.40 38.27
N PRO A 522 13.76 -13.06 37.15
CA PRO A 522 13.47 -14.48 37.13
C PRO A 522 14.57 -15.34 37.71
N LYS A 523 14.19 -16.27 38.59
CA LYS A 523 15.11 -17.21 39.22
C LYS A 523 15.98 -17.96 38.21
N PHE A 524 15.42 -18.39 37.08
CA PHE A 524 16.16 -19.13 36.07
C PHE A 524 17.29 -18.30 35.42
N ARG A 525 17.12 -16.97 35.31
CA ARG A 525 18.19 -16.07 34.87
C ARG A 525 19.23 -15.89 35.97
N VAL A 526 18.81 -15.67 37.21
CA VAL A 526 19.70 -15.43 38.36
C VAL A 526 20.58 -16.64 38.68
N ASP A 527 20.03 -17.85 38.58
CA ASP A 527 20.76 -19.09 38.82
C ASP A 527 21.94 -19.27 37.84
N VAL A 528 21.84 -18.68 36.65
CA VAL A 528 22.87 -18.72 35.61
C VAL A 528 23.75 -17.47 35.62
N ILE A 529 23.16 -16.29 35.87
CA ILE A 529 23.82 -14.98 35.88
C ILE A 529 23.47 -14.29 37.20
N PRO A 530 24.22 -14.55 38.30
CA PRO A 530 23.91 -14.00 39.61
C PRO A 530 23.89 -12.45 39.67
N SER A 531 24.63 -11.79 38.77
CA SER A 531 24.68 -10.32 38.65
C SER A 531 23.45 -9.71 37.95
N TYR A 532 22.57 -10.51 37.35
CA TYR A 532 21.41 -10.02 36.61
C TYR A 532 20.55 -9.11 37.51
N LYS A 533 20.33 -7.86 37.06
CA LYS A 533 19.54 -6.79 37.68
C LYS A 533 19.83 -6.52 39.17
N THR A 534 21.02 -6.85 39.69
CA THR A 534 21.37 -6.60 41.10
C THR A 534 21.31 -5.13 41.49
N ALA A 535 21.62 -4.21 40.56
CA ALA A 535 21.50 -2.77 40.77
C ALA A 535 20.09 -2.28 41.12
N ARG A 536 19.04 -3.08 40.81
CA ARG A 536 17.64 -2.76 41.15
C ARG A 536 17.25 -3.28 42.55
N LEU A 537 18.03 -4.18 43.16
CA LEU A 537 17.77 -4.66 44.53
C LEU A 537 17.88 -3.53 45.56
N GLU A 538 18.81 -2.60 45.36
CA GLU A 538 19.02 -1.45 46.25
C GLU A 538 18.03 -0.30 45.99
N ARG A 539 17.57 -0.16 44.73
CA ARG A 539 16.68 0.95 44.29
C ARG A 539 15.19 0.62 44.40
N GLY A 540 14.83 -0.65 44.56
CA GLY A 540 13.47 -1.16 44.41
C GLY A 540 13.12 -1.44 42.94
N ASN A 541 12.22 -2.40 42.71
CA ASN A 541 11.78 -2.76 41.35
C ASN A 541 10.97 -1.63 40.68
N MET A 542 10.11 -0.97 41.46
CA MET A 542 9.18 0.04 40.97
C MET A 542 9.23 1.28 41.88
N PRO A 543 9.16 2.51 41.32
CA PRO A 543 9.01 3.73 42.11
C PRO A 543 7.76 3.67 43.00
N PRO A 544 7.81 4.14 44.27
CA PRO A 544 6.68 4.12 45.19
C PRO A 544 5.42 4.83 44.66
N GLU A 545 5.59 5.84 43.81
CA GLU A 545 4.47 6.57 43.20
C GLU A 545 3.90 5.86 41.96
N LEU A 546 4.62 4.91 41.37
CA LEU A 546 4.18 4.12 40.23
C LEU A 546 3.47 2.82 40.67
N GLU A 547 3.97 2.16 41.70
CA GLU A 547 3.42 0.87 42.19
C GLU A 547 1.90 0.87 42.39
N PRO A 548 1.27 1.91 42.99
CA PRO A 548 -0.19 1.96 43.13
C PRO A 548 -0.97 2.19 41.82
N GLN A 549 -0.30 2.58 40.74
CA GLN A 549 -0.92 2.89 39.44
C GLN A 549 -1.00 1.67 38.52
N GLU A 550 -0.15 0.66 38.69
CA GLU A 550 -0.17 -0.54 37.85
C GLU A 550 -1.51 -1.30 37.94
N PRO A 551 -2.07 -1.59 39.13
CA PRO A 551 -3.36 -2.27 39.23
C PRO A 551 -4.49 -1.46 38.56
N ILE A 552 -4.42 -0.13 38.60
CA ILE A 552 -5.40 0.75 37.95
C ILE A 552 -5.34 0.57 36.42
N ILE A 553 -4.14 0.53 35.84
CA ILE A 553 -3.96 0.29 34.39
C ILE A 553 -4.55 -1.06 34.02
N ARG A 554 -4.24 -2.12 34.77
CA ARG A 554 -4.77 -3.47 34.53
C ARG A 554 -6.30 -3.52 34.62
N ASP A 555 -6.89 -2.90 35.63
CA ASP A 555 -8.35 -2.81 35.82
C ASP A 555 -9.04 -2.08 34.66
N VAL A 556 -8.47 -0.97 34.20
CA VAL A 556 -8.99 -0.20 33.05
C VAL A 556 -8.90 -1.02 31.77
N LEU A 557 -7.75 -1.66 31.49
CA LEU A 557 -7.58 -2.52 30.32
C LEU A 557 -8.56 -3.70 30.33
N ALA A 558 -8.77 -4.33 31.49
CA ALA A 558 -9.73 -5.42 31.67
C ALA A 558 -11.17 -4.96 31.43
N ALA A 559 -11.56 -3.79 31.94
CA ALA A 559 -12.88 -3.20 31.72
C ALA A 559 -13.11 -2.81 30.26
N ILE A 560 -12.07 -2.37 29.54
CA ILE A 560 -12.12 -2.14 28.09
C ILE A 560 -12.19 -3.47 27.32
N GLY A 561 -11.52 -4.51 27.82
CA GLY A 561 -11.40 -5.82 27.17
C GLY A 561 -10.09 -6.03 26.41
N VAL A 562 -9.07 -5.20 26.63
CA VAL A 562 -7.71 -5.44 26.11
C VAL A 562 -7.09 -6.59 26.89
N GLU A 563 -6.58 -7.60 26.18
CA GLU A 563 -5.97 -8.77 26.82
C GLU A 563 -4.62 -8.40 27.45
N VAL A 564 -4.49 -8.62 28.77
CA VAL A 564 -3.25 -8.49 29.53
C VAL A 564 -2.76 -9.90 29.85
N VAL A 565 -1.51 -10.21 29.51
CA VAL A 565 -0.94 -11.55 29.62
C VAL A 565 0.38 -11.50 30.40
N GLY A 566 0.47 -12.30 31.45
CA GLY A 566 1.67 -12.50 32.25
C GLY A 566 1.97 -13.99 32.40
N SER A 567 3.14 -14.33 32.96
CA SER A 567 3.53 -15.70 33.26
C SER A 567 4.41 -15.75 34.51
N ASP A 568 3.99 -16.50 35.52
CA ASP A 568 4.68 -16.58 36.81
C ASP A 568 6.16 -16.96 36.64
N GLY A 569 7.05 -16.13 37.19
CA GLY A 569 8.50 -16.35 37.09
C GLY A 569 9.14 -15.88 35.78
N PHE A 570 8.43 -15.08 34.97
CA PHE A 570 8.92 -14.56 33.69
C PHE A 570 8.68 -13.05 33.53
N GLU A 571 9.46 -12.47 32.60
CA GLU A 571 9.36 -11.06 32.19
C GLU A 571 8.47 -10.93 30.94
N ALA A 572 7.99 -9.71 30.66
CA ALA A 572 7.13 -9.41 29.51
C ALA A 572 7.79 -9.80 28.19
N GLU A 573 9.11 -9.67 28.08
CA GLU A 573 9.87 -10.06 26.89
C GLU A 573 9.82 -11.57 26.62
N ASP A 574 9.78 -12.39 27.67
CA ASP A 574 9.67 -13.86 27.56
C ASP A 574 8.25 -14.27 27.20
N VAL A 575 7.26 -13.57 27.76
CA VAL A 575 5.86 -13.71 27.39
C VAL A 575 5.71 -13.41 25.89
N ILE A 576 6.25 -12.28 25.42
CA ILE A 576 6.22 -11.91 23.99
C ILE A 576 6.94 -12.96 23.14
N ALA A 577 8.15 -13.37 23.51
CA ALA A 577 8.91 -14.40 22.79
C ALA A 577 8.15 -15.74 22.73
N SER A 578 7.41 -16.09 23.77
CA SER A 578 6.61 -17.33 23.86
C SER A 578 5.27 -17.24 23.15
N LEU A 579 4.78 -16.03 22.86
CA LEU A 579 3.59 -15.78 22.04
C LEU A 579 3.88 -15.83 20.55
N LEU A 580 5.05 -15.37 20.09
CA LEU A 580 5.38 -15.30 18.66
C LEU A 580 5.14 -16.61 17.89
N PRO A 581 5.49 -17.81 18.40
CA PRO A 581 5.22 -19.06 17.70
C PRO A 581 3.73 -19.47 17.68
N LYS A 582 2.91 -18.87 18.54
CA LYS A 582 1.48 -19.20 18.73
C LYS A 582 0.55 -18.32 17.90
N ILE A 583 1.06 -17.20 17.37
CA ILE A 583 0.30 -16.23 16.59
C ILE A 583 0.77 -16.21 15.13
N GLN A 584 -0.11 -15.76 14.23
CA GLN A 584 0.19 -15.64 12.80
C GLN A 584 -0.10 -14.23 12.30
N GLY A 585 0.68 -13.79 11.32
CA GLY A 585 0.56 -12.48 10.70
C GLY A 585 1.71 -11.55 11.08
N LYS A 586 1.63 -10.29 10.65
CA LYS A 586 2.64 -9.28 10.96
C LYS A 586 2.52 -8.82 12.42
N VAL A 587 3.61 -8.90 13.15
CA VAL A 587 3.72 -8.54 14.56
C VAL A 587 4.59 -7.29 14.73
N GLU A 588 4.06 -6.31 15.44
CA GLU A 588 4.81 -5.13 15.85
C GLU A 588 4.91 -5.12 17.38
N ILE A 589 6.14 -5.17 17.89
CA ILE A 589 6.43 -5.24 19.31
C ILE A 589 6.75 -3.83 19.82
N VAL A 590 5.94 -3.25 20.69
CA VAL A 590 6.20 -1.92 21.27
C VAL A 590 6.95 -2.08 22.57
N THR A 591 8.15 -1.52 22.66
CA THR A 591 8.95 -1.58 23.88
C THR A 591 9.99 -0.46 23.98
N GLY A 592 10.44 -0.15 25.19
CA GLY A 592 11.66 0.62 25.46
C GLY A 592 12.89 -0.25 25.73
N ASP A 593 12.73 -1.57 25.74
CA ASP A 593 13.77 -2.57 25.97
C ASP A 593 14.46 -2.95 24.66
N ARG A 594 15.78 -3.12 24.70
CA ARG A 594 16.57 -3.51 23.54
C ARG A 594 16.68 -5.01 23.39
N ASP A 595 16.43 -5.79 24.43
CA ASP A 595 16.55 -7.25 24.38
C ASP A 595 15.56 -7.86 23.40
N LEU A 596 14.42 -7.21 23.22
CA LEU A 596 13.42 -7.55 22.20
C LEU A 596 13.92 -7.35 20.75
N PHE A 597 15.04 -6.67 20.50
CA PHE A 597 15.65 -6.65 19.16
C PHE A 597 16.11 -8.05 18.73
N ALA A 598 16.35 -8.97 19.67
CA ALA A 598 16.64 -10.38 19.38
C ALA A 598 15.47 -11.10 18.68
N LEU A 599 14.25 -10.57 18.79
CA LEU A 599 13.03 -11.13 18.21
C LEU A 599 12.70 -10.63 16.80
N VAL A 600 13.45 -9.67 16.27
CA VAL A 600 13.22 -9.09 14.94
C VAL A 600 13.38 -10.15 13.84
N ARG A 601 12.37 -10.30 12.98
CA ARG A 601 12.31 -11.28 11.87
C ARG A 601 11.55 -10.67 10.70
N ASP A 602 12.25 -10.03 9.77
CA ASP A 602 11.60 -9.31 8.67
C ASP A 602 10.96 -10.27 7.64
N PRO A 603 9.79 -9.91 7.07
CA PRO A 603 8.96 -8.72 7.37
C PRO A 603 7.93 -8.97 8.49
N ASP A 604 7.98 -10.14 9.13
CA ASP A 604 6.89 -10.67 9.95
C ASP A 604 6.91 -10.12 11.39
N VAL A 605 8.07 -9.78 11.94
CA VAL A 605 8.23 -9.25 13.31
C VAL A 605 9.21 -8.08 13.32
N CYS A 606 8.74 -6.88 13.71
CA CYS A 606 9.61 -5.73 13.95
C CYS A 606 9.34 -5.11 15.32
N VAL A 607 10.32 -4.34 15.83
CA VAL A 607 10.20 -3.64 17.12
C VAL A 607 9.92 -2.15 16.89
N LEU A 608 8.94 -1.61 17.59
CA LEU A 608 8.63 -0.18 17.71
C LEU A 608 9.28 0.36 18.97
N TYR A 609 10.51 0.85 18.83
CA TYR A 609 11.37 1.23 19.95
C TYR A 609 11.05 2.65 20.45
N THR A 610 10.77 2.77 21.75
CA THR A 610 10.20 3.99 22.38
C THR A 610 11.22 4.99 22.93
N GLN A 611 12.52 4.87 22.60
CA GLN A 611 13.59 5.71 23.17
C GLN A 611 13.39 7.22 22.96
N GLN A 612 12.80 7.64 21.85
CA GLN A 612 12.51 9.06 21.55
C GLN A 612 11.08 9.47 21.96
N GLY A 613 10.42 8.65 22.79
CA GLY A 613 9.01 8.78 23.12
C GLY A 613 8.09 8.22 22.05
N ILE A 614 6.81 8.06 22.40
CA ILE A 614 5.81 7.45 21.49
C ILE A 614 5.42 8.38 20.33
N GLY A 615 5.82 9.66 20.40
CA GLY A 615 5.66 10.59 19.29
C GLY A 615 6.56 10.33 18.09
N ARG A 616 7.65 9.58 18.27
CA ARG A 616 8.64 9.27 17.24
C ARG A 616 9.23 7.88 17.51
N LEU A 617 8.47 6.86 17.16
CA LEU A 617 8.91 5.46 17.29
C LEU A 617 10.01 5.18 16.27
N LEU A 618 11.10 4.55 16.72
CA LEU A 618 12.08 3.96 15.81
C LEU A 618 11.60 2.56 15.44
N VAL A 619 11.33 2.32 14.15
CA VAL A 619 11.06 0.97 13.65
C VAL A 619 12.42 0.26 13.55
N VAL A 620 12.59 -0.79 14.33
CA VAL A 620 13.77 -1.64 14.36
C VAL A 620 13.41 -2.94 13.64
N ASP A 621 13.81 -2.99 12.39
CA ASP A 621 13.75 -4.13 11.47
C ASP A 621 15.16 -4.73 11.31
N GLU A 622 15.33 -5.78 10.50
CA GLU A 622 16.66 -6.40 10.30
C GLU A 622 17.65 -5.39 9.71
N THR A 623 17.17 -4.45 8.88
CA THR A 623 17.95 -3.37 8.27
C THR A 623 18.50 -2.39 9.30
N GLU A 624 17.68 -1.99 10.27
CA GLU A 624 18.06 -1.05 11.31
C GLU A 624 19.05 -1.69 12.30
N VAL A 625 18.88 -2.97 12.62
CA VAL A 625 19.87 -3.74 13.40
C VAL A 625 21.22 -3.75 12.68
N GLU A 626 21.23 -4.03 11.37
CA GLU A 626 22.44 -4.02 10.55
C GLU A 626 23.13 -2.66 10.54
N ARG A 627 22.35 -1.60 10.32
CA ARG A 627 22.84 -0.23 10.26
C ARG A 627 23.42 0.23 11.60
N ARG A 628 22.73 -0.07 12.70
CA ARG A 628 23.07 0.43 14.04
C ARG A 628 24.23 -0.30 14.68
N TYR A 629 24.27 -1.63 14.57
CA TYR A 629 25.23 -2.47 15.30
C TYR A 629 26.29 -3.09 14.41
N ALA A 630 26.17 -2.93 13.09
CA ALA A 630 27.12 -3.49 12.15
C ALA A 630 27.23 -5.03 12.33
N ILE A 631 26.08 -5.72 12.39
CA ILE A 631 25.92 -7.18 12.49
C ILE A 631 24.80 -7.63 11.56
N PRO A 632 24.73 -8.89 11.09
CA PRO A 632 23.55 -9.38 10.37
C PRO A 632 22.27 -9.16 11.17
N GLY A 633 21.16 -8.82 10.51
CA GLY A 633 19.96 -8.30 11.19
C GLY A 633 19.35 -9.22 12.25
N ARG A 634 19.52 -10.53 12.11
CA ARG A 634 19.00 -11.54 13.06
C ARG A 634 19.94 -11.87 14.22
N SER A 635 21.15 -11.32 14.22
CA SER A 635 22.20 -11.70 15.16
C SER A 635 22.29 -10.78 16.39
N TYR A 636 21.28 -9.95 16.65
CA TYR A 636 21.29 -9.06 17.81
C TYR A 636 21.44 -9.82 19.13
N GLY A 637 20.75 -10.96 19.29
CA GLY A 637 20.84 -11.77 20.51
C GLY A 637 22.27 -12.28 20.77
N ASP A 638 22.91 -12.83 19.75
CA ASP A 638 24.31 -13.28 19.83
C ASP A 638 25.25 -12.12 20.18
N PHE A 639 25.05 -10.97 19.55
CA PHE A 639 25.80 -9.76 19.82
C PHE A 639 25.61 -9.26 21.27
N ALA A 640 24.38 -9.29 21.80
CA ALA A 640 24.06 -8.87 23.16
C ALA A 640 24.74 -9.77 24.20
N VAL A 641 24.71 -11.09 24.00
CA VAL A 641 25.40 -12.06 24.87
C VAL A 641 26.91 -11.80 24.91
N LEU A 642 27.53 -11.47 23.77
CA LEU A 642 28.97 -11.21 23.70
C LEU A 642 29.35 -9.88 24.35
N ARG A 643 28.63 -8.80 24.00
CA ARG A 643 28.89 -7.44 24.45
C ARG A 643 28.54 -7.25 25.93
N GLY A 644 27.54 -7.98 26.41
CA GLY A 644 26.85 -7.70 27.67
C GLY A 644 25.85 -6.55 27.54
N ASP A 645 25.06 -6.35 28.59
CA ASP A 645 24.19 -5.18 28.75
C ASP A 645 24.26 -4.61 30.18
N PRO A 646 24.85 -3.43 30.36
CA PRO A 646 24.89 -2.76 31.65
C PRO A 646 23.51 -2.42 32.25
N SER A 647 22.44 -2.23 31.45
CA SER A 647 21.11 -1.91 32.00
C SER A 647 20.53 -3.03 32.85
N ASP A 648 20.86 -4.27 32.51
CA ASP A 648 20.33 -5.49 33.11
C ASP A 648 21.39 -6.25 33.90
N GLY A 649 22.58 -5.66 34.06
CA GLY A 649 23.68 -6.28 34.79
C GLY A 649 24.23 -7.53 34.10
N LEU A 650 24.03 -7.64 32.78
CA LEU A 650 24.57 -8.70 31.95
C LEU A 650 26.05 -8.36 31.64
N PRO A 651 27.02 -9.14 32.15
CA PRO A 651 28.43 -8.73 32.15
C PRO A 651 29.10 -8.77 30.77
N GLY A 652 28.63 -9.62 29.86
CA GLY A 652 29.30 -9.89 28.58
C GLY A 652 30.58 -10.71 28.73
N VAL A 653 31.23 -11.01 27.61
CA VAL A 653 32.52 -11.72 27.61
C VAL A 653 33.64 -10.74 27.99
N PRO A 654 34.48 -11.04 28.99
CA PRO A 654 35.59 -10.17 29.37
C PRO A 654 36.49 -9.80 28.17
N GLY A 655 36.70 -8.50 27.97
CA GLY A 655 37.52 -7.97 26.87
C GLY A 655 36.81 -7.88 25.51
N VAL A 656 35.54 -8.27 25.41
CA VAL A 656 34.74 -8.17 24.18
C VAL A 656 33.81 -6.96 24.26
N GLY A 657 34.28 -5.83 23.74
CA GLY A 657 33.43 -4.64 23.55
C GLY A 657 32.55 -4.74 22.29
N GLU A 658 31.72 -3.73 22.08
CA GLU A 658 30.75 -3.63 20.97
C GLU A 658 31.36 -3.95 19.59
N LYS A 659 32.48 -3.31 19.25
CA LYS A 659 33.17 -3.51 17.95
C LYS A 659 33.66 -4.95 17.78
N THR A 660 34.20 -5.54 18.85
CA THR A 660 34.73 -6.90 18.83
C THR A 660 33.59 -7.91 18.70
N ALA A 661 32.50 -7.73 19.44
CA ALA A 661 31.29 -8.56 19.32
C ALA A 661 30.76 -8.54 17.89
N ALA A 662 30.62 -7.36 17.27
CA ALA A 662 30.13 -7.23 15.90
C ALA A 662 31.03 -7.93 14.88
N GLN A 663 32.35 -7.81 15.03
CA GLN A 663 33.32 -8.51 14.17
C GLN A 663 33.24 -10.03 14.31
N LEU A 664 33.10 -10.53 15.54
CA LEU A 664 32.99 -11.97 15.81
C LEU A 664 31.72 -12.55 15.18
N VAL A 665 30.57 -11.90 15.40
CA VAL A 665 29.29 -12.31 14.81
C VAL A 665 29.35 -12.31 13.29
N ARG A 666 29.89 -11.25 12.66
CA ARG A 666 30.03 -11.20 11.19
C ARG A 666 30.92 -12.31 10.65
N ARG A 667 32.02 -12.62 11.34
CA ARG A 667 33.03 -13.57 10.87
C ARG A 667 32.59 -15.02 11.05
N TYR A 668 31.98 -15.33 12.19
CA TYR A 668 31.68 -16.70 12.61
C TYR A 668 30.19 -17.04 12.58
N LYS A 669 29.35 -16.08 12.14
CA LYS A 669 27.90 -16.16 11.92
C LYS A 669 27.06 -16.19 13.19
N ASP A 670 27.38 -17.08 14.12
CA ASP A 670 26.61 -17.31 15.35
C ASP A 670 27.52 -17.67 16.54
N LEU A 671 26.93 -17.80 17.74
CA LEU A 671 27.67 -18.16 18.95
C LEU A 671 28.36 -19.53 18.85
N ASP A 672 27.79 -20.50 18.11
CA ASP A 672 28.38 -21.83 17.95
C ASP A 672 29.67 -21.78 17.12
N GLY A 673 29.66 -21.02 16.01
CA GLY A 673 30.84 -20.74 15.21
C GLY A 673 31.90 -19.97 16.00
N ILE A 674 31.49 -19.04 16.87
CA ILE A 674 32.43 -18.28 17.72
C ILE A 674 33.08 -19.21 18.74
N ILE A 675 32.30 -20.07 19.41
CA ILE A 675 32.82 -21.04 20.39
C ILE A 675 33.80 -21.99 19.70
N ALA A 676 33.44 -22.54 18.53
CA ALA A 676 34.26 -23.45 17.75
C ALA A 676 35.58 -22.80 17.27
N SER A 677 35.61 -21.47 17.10
CA SER A 677 36.83 -20.74 16.73
C SER A 677 37.90 -20.71 17.83
N GLY A 678 37.52 -20.99 19.09
CA GLY A 678 38.41 -20.89 20.26
C GLY A 678 38.81 -19.47 20.64
N ARG A 679 38.26 -18.43 19.97
CA ARG A 679 38.74 -17.04 20.09
C ARG A 679 38.45 -16.40 21.46
N LEU A 680 37.44 -16.89 22.18
CA LEU A 680 37.04 -16.35 23.49
C LEU A 680 37.83 -16.96 24.67
N GLY A 681 38.64 -17.99 24.41
CA GLY A 681 39.24 -18.83 25.47
C GLY A 681 38.21 -19.66 26.22
N GLU A 682 38.67 -20.50 27.14
CA GLU A 682 37.83 -21.46 27.86
C GLU A 682 36.77 -20.77 28.73
N ALA A 683 37.16 -19.75 29.50
CA ALA A 683 36.24 -18.99 30.36
C ALA A 683 35.18 -18.22 29.57
N GLY A 684 35.56 -17.60 28.45
CA GLY A 684 34.61 -16.88 27.59
C GLY A 684 33.62 -17.82 26.91
N ASN A 685 34.09 -18.97 26.41
CA ASN A 685 33.23 -20.01 25.84
C ASN A 685 32.25 -20.58 26.89
N ALA A 686 32.71 -20.82 28.12
CA ALA A 686 31.86 -21.29 29.22
C ALA A 686 30.77 -20.27 29.57
N TYR A 687 31.12 -18.97 29.63
CA TYR A 687 30.14 -17.90 29.83
C TYR A 687 29.10 -17.87 28.70
N VAL A 688 29.52 -17.86 27.44
CA VAL A 688 28.59 -17.80 26.30
C VAL A 688 27.64 -19.00 26.28
N GLN A 689 28.13 -20.20 26.58
CA GLN A 689 27.32 -21.43 26.67
C GLN A 689 26.20 -21.32 27.71
N GLN A 690 26.46 -20.64 28.82
CA GLN A 690 25.50 -20.40 29.89
C GLN A 690 24.57 -19.23 29.54
N ALA A 691 25.14 -18.08 29.20
CA ALA A 691 24.43 -16.83 28.96
C ALA A 691 23.49 -16.89 27.75
N ARG A 692 23.82 -17.65 26.69
CA ARG A 692 22.92 -17.78 25.52
C ARG A 692 21.56 -18.40 25.84
N ARG A 693 21.41 -19.05 26.99
CA ARG A 693 20.16 -19.70 27.41
C ARG A 693 19.18 -18.74 28.09
N VAL A 694 19.68 -17.59 28.58
CA VAL A 694 18.96 -16.73 29.52
C VAL A 694 19.21 -15.23 29.35
N GLY A 695 20.24 -14.84 28.58
CA GLY A 695 20.66 -13.45 28.35
C GLY A 695 19.97 -12.78 27.16
N VAL A 696 18.95 -13.43 26.61
CA VAL A 696 18.01 -12.91 25.61
C VAL A 696 16.61 -13.46 25.95
N PRO A 697 15.52 -12.86 25.43
CA PRO A 697 14.17 -13.31 25.73
C PRO A 697 13.95 -14.80 25.39
N VAL A 698 13.30 -15.54 26.29
CA VAL A 698 13.10 -16.98 26.17
C VAL A 698 11.69 -17.35 25.70
N GLY A 699 11.61 -18.33 24.79
CA GLY A 699 10.35 -18.76 24.17
C GLY A 699 9.61 -19.90 24.89
N PHE A 700 9.84 -20.11 26.19
CA PHE A 700 9.26 -21.23 26.95
C PHE A 700 8.36 -20.82 28.13
N ALA A 701 8.01 -19.54 28.26
CA ALA A 701 7.08 -19.09 29.29
C ALA A 701 5.70 -19.75 29.09
N PRO A 702 5.08 -20.31 30.14
CA PRO A 702 3.73 -20.86 30.07
C PRO A 702 2.72 -19.73 29.90
N VAL A 703 2.29 -19.50 28.67
CA VAL A 703 1.31 -18.47 28.29
C VAL A 703 0.19 -19.07 27.45
N GLU A 704 -1.06 -18.72 27.74
CA GLU A 704 -2.20 -19.08 26.89
C GLU A 704 -2.18 -18.29 25.58
N THR A 705 -2.79 -18.85 24.53
CA THR A 705 -2.90 -18.13 23.25
C THR A 705 -4.00 -17.07 23.37
N PRO A 706 -3.71 -15.78 23.15
CA PRO A 706 -4.71 -14.72 23.23
C PRO A 706 -5.81 -14.90 22.19
N LYS A 707 -7.00 -14.36 22.46
CA LYS A 707 -8.14 -14.42 21.52
C LYS A 707 -7.86 -13.65 20.23
N GLY A 708 -6.95 -12.68 20.27
CA GLY A 708 -6.49 -11.96 19.09
C GLY A 708 -7.51 -10.96 18.59
N THR A 709 -8.09 -10.18 19.50
CA THR A 709 -9.10 -9.17 19.17
C THR A 709 -8.64 -7.77 19.55
N ARG A 710 -9.07 -6.77 18.77
CA ARG A 710 -9.05 -5.37 19.16
C ARG A 710 -10.47 -4.98 19.62
N PRO A 711 -10.70 -4.67 20.90
CA PRO A 711 -12.05 -4.38 21.40
C PRO A 711 -12.67 -3.17 20.70
N SER A 712 -13.82 -3.32 20.05
CA SER A 712 -14.51 -2.18 19.41
C SER A 712 -15.46 -1.44 20.37
N LYS A 713 -15.72 -2.03 21.54
CA LYS A 713 -16.56 -1.50 22.63
C LYS A 713 -15.97 -1.97 23.96
N ALA A 714 -16.18 -1.20 25.02
CA ALA A 714 -15.78 -1.62 26.37
C ALA A 714 -16.51 -2.92 26.77
N ARG A 715 -15.75 -3.86 27.36
CA ARG A 715 -16.28 -5.13 27.87
C ARG A 715 -17.21 -4.93 29.07
N ASP A 716 -16.87 -4.00 29.95
CA ASP A 716 -17.66 -3.60 31.11
C ASP A 716 -17.74 -2.06 31.20
N PRO A 717 -18.71 -1.44 30.50
CA PRO A 717 -18.88 0.01 30.50
C PRO A 717 -19.14 0.60 31.89
N GLN A 718 -19.86 -0.12 32.77
CA GLN A 718 -20.21 0.36 34.11
C GLN A 718 -18.97 0.39 35.01
N ARG A 719 -18.15 -0.67 34.99
CA ARG A 719 -16.87 -0.68 35.69
C ARG A 719 -15.93 0.40 35.16
N LEU A 720 -15.89 0.60 33.84
CA LEU A 720 -15.04 1.61 33.22
C LEU A 720 -15.45 3.04 33.60
N GLU A 721 -16.75 3.33 33.71
CA GLU A 721 -17.29 4.60 34.20
C GLU A 721 -16.92 4.82 35.67
N ALA A 722 -17.13 3.82 36.54
CA ALA A 722 -16.76 3.89 37.94
C ALA A 722 -15.25 4.13 38.15
N LEU A 723 -14.38 3.47 37.37
CA LEU A 723 -12.93 3.70 37.39
C LEU A 723 -12.58 5.12 36.91
N SER A 724 -13.28 5.61 35.90
CA SER A 724 -13.08 6.96 35.35
C SER A 724 -13.40 8.06 36.35
N GLU A 725 -14.49 7.89 37.10
CA GLU A 725 -14.88 8.79 38.19
C GLU A 725 -13.91 8.70 39.37
N THR A 726 -13.63 7.48 39.83
CA THR A 726 -12.77 7.23 41.01
C THR A 726 -11.37 7.80 40.82
N TYR A 727 -10.80 7.70 39.63
CA TYR A 727 -9.42 8.12 39.36
C TYR A 727 -9.29 9.40 38.53
N GLY A 728 -10.40 10.03 38.11
CA GLY A 728 -10.39 11.24 37.29
C GLY A 728 -9.77 11.04 35.90
N ILE A 729 -9.99 9.88 35.27
CA ILE A 729 -9.34 9.45 34.02
C ILE A 729 -10.28 9.33 32.81
N ALA A 730 -11.49 9.91 32.88
CA ALA A 730 -12.48 9.83 31.80
C ALA A 730 -11.92 10.24 30.42
N SER A 731 -11.20 11.36 30.36
CA SER A 731 -10.67 11.88 29.08
C SER A 731 -9.68 10.93 28.35
N PRO A 732 -8.61 10.39 28.99
CA PRO A 732 -7.75 9.40 28.35
C PRO A 732 -8.47 8.07 28.06
N VAL A 733 -9.42 7.65 28.90
CA VAL A 733 -10.25 6.47 28.63
C VAL A 733 -11.07 6.66 27.35
N GLU A 734 -11.76 7.79 27.19
CA GLU A 734 -12.52 8.12 25.99
C GLU A 734 -11.65 8.14 24.73
N ARG A 735 -10.44 8.69 24.81
CA ARG A 735 -9.49 8.68 23.69
C ARG A 735 -9.10 7.27 23.28
N LEU A 736 -8.78 6.41 24.25
CA LEU A 736 -8.42 5.02 23.98
C LEU A 736 -9.59 4.23 23.40
N VAL A 737 -10.78 4.33 24.01
CA VAL A 737 -11.99 3.67 23.51
C VAL A 737 -12.32 4.14 22.09
N ARG A 738 -12.21 5.44 21.81
CA ARG A 738 -12.39 5.99 20.45
C ARG A 738 -11.36 5.46 19.47
N ALA A 739 -10.09 5.38 19.85
CA ALA A 739 -9.04 4.83 19.00
C ALA A 739 -9.29 3.36 18.67
N LEU A 740 -9.66 2.57 19.67
CA LEU A 740 -10.00 1.14 19.55
C LEU A 740 -11.26 0.90 18.69
N ALA A 741 -12.26 1.78 18.82
CA ALA A 741 -13.49 1.78 18.02
C ALA A 741 -13.31 2.37 16.61
N GLY A 742 -12.20 3.06 16.34
CA GLY A 742 -11.84 3.55 15.00
C GLY A 742 -11.82 2.41 13.97
N PRO A 743 -11.75 2.70 12.66
CA PRO A 743 -11.81 1.64 11.66
C PRO A 743 -10.77 0.54 11.93
N ALA A 744 -11.23 -0.71 11.89
CA ALA A 744 -10.43 -1.86 11.46
C ALA A 744 -9.23 -1.44 10.59
N PRO A 745 -7.95 -1.82 10.75
CA PRO A 745 -7.24 -2.05 9.48
C PRO A 745 -8.16 -2.98 8.68
N THR A 746 -8.51 -2.59 7.45
CA THR A 746 -9.18 -3.53 6.56
C THR A 746 -8.28 -4.76 6.54
N PRO A 747 -8.77 -5.94 6.94
CA PRO A 747 -7.90 -7.11 7.08
C PRO A 747 -7.12 -7.26 5.78
N ALA A 748 -5.79 -7.14 5.89
CA ALA A 748 -4.93 -7.56 4.82
C ALA A 748 -5.10 -9.07 4.74
N ARG A 749 -5.85 -9.50 3.72
CA ARG A 749 -6.30 -10.85 3.42
C ARG A 749 -7.66 -11.19 4.09
N ILE A 750 -8.50 -12.02 3.50
CA ILE A 750 -8.22 -13.14 2.60
C ILE A 750 -9.44 -13.37 1.67
N ARG A 751 -9.12 -14.00 0.53
CA ARG A 751 -9.96 -14.81 -0.37
C ARG A 751 -10.78 -14.04 -1.38
#